data_AF-A0A2P7S334-F1
#
_entry.id   AF-A0A2P7S334-F1
#
_cell.length_a   1.000
_cell.length_b   1.000
_cell.length_c   1.000
_cell.angle_alpha   90.00
_cell.angle_beta   90.00
_cell.angle_gamma   90.00
#
_symmetry.space_group_name_H-M   'P 1'
#
loop_
_entity.id
_entity.type
_entity.pdbx_description
1 polymer ?
#
loop_
_entity_poly.entity_id
_entity_poly.type
_entity_poly.pdbx_seq_one_letter_code
_entity_poly.pdbx_strand_id
1 'polypeptide(L)'
;MTLIGTRTRHVDWQAITDGSAAYAADLHLQDELAAAVLRSPHPHARIISIDTSRARVLPGVHAVLTAADLTKSLYLDYRAIDRDRRILAEDVVRHIGEPVALVAANDAATARRALELIDIRYKRLPVADTVAKALSSSAPAIHPHPETRNVAAHVRRDFGLSPQNSPAPAHSLKGSFTSSRQTHATMETHTVKAHWNPAENCLHVWAPSQNPRLIQRDLAQLFGLEPASVRLHQLAIGGDFGGRTQISSTEALVCALSFATARPVALHQSRAEEFAFTKWRLSWDIDLELGCDAAGKVTTLAARFDVDNGAYNQAGPGEMVYGSVALGSSYRWLGYQAEGRCVYTNKVPASSFRGAGGYAINWALECAIDELAEKAGIDPIDFRLVNAISDEDEVSLTGWQIKSSGLRRCLEAVREGIGWDEKRPQGGKGRGVGVACTIHVTALSRDYMLRSSCALDIDRKGHVTIRSGCGDSGTGQKTLICQTVATILNVAMDQISIVTTDTLATPHDAGAGASRGSFVAVNAAQTLANKVRSDLSAVALAHFGDGNGEVEWAGGEIRKGNHVIALGELALLAGGAAEFYSMQSDYVGQFHDADPSGYEDISPTYSFAAHAVEVEVDERTGSVKVLKVVAAHDSGTILNPLSAKGQVEGGVVMGLGAVLGESLIFEEGRVVNASYADYVLPRPVDSPPVETIFVDVTDKKGPFGSKGLGEIPLITIGPAVSNAIAHATGLRLRCAPHTPDQIVMAARRRDGKPLTAGSIAARPDRWWVEGVRAAYPLGLHRGLRELAENLGGPPIATPIEALHPAETLDQALELLDRESDAAPIAGGTDLLALETQGLPLPGRQLVDVAALDELRGIEARTDGSLRIGSAVTLAELARSEPCGAALRRTAALIATPPIRQTATVGGNLCQTKRCWFFRNGFDCHKRGGATRPCYAVMGDHRFYHAIQDAHRCQAVTPSDLATTLIALDARIEIRSAHAMRHLDVGHLYGGPGETRLTPGEMICAIEIPCEALHRRSAYRKLALWQGAFAIATACVSAKVSDDALVSELRVVLGGASSVPQRISSIERRLTGRRPDSALIKESVGSWLRKTHPLPGNHWKAFAVADMLEDLLSRALAGKETA
;
A
#
# COMPACT_ATOMS: atom_id res chain seq x y z
N MET A 1 17.82 34.28 15.93
CA MET A 1 16.40 33.90 15.72
C MET A 1 16.28 32.40 15.94
N THR A 2 15.34 31.91 16.75
CA THR A 2 15.16 30.46 16.97
C THR A 2 14.25 29.90 15.89
N LEU A 3 14.76 29.07 14.99
CA LEU A 3 13.98 28.41 13.93
C LEU A 3 13.46 27.03 14.35
N ILE A 4 14.06 26.42 15.39
CA ILE A 4 13.56 25.19 16.00
C ILE A 4 12.16 25.43 16.59
N GLY A 5 11.23 24.52 16.33
CA GLY A 5 9.83 24.62 16.75
C GLY A 5 8.96 25.51 15.84
N THR A 6 9.54 26.14 14.82
CA THR A 6 8.77 26.97 13.87
C THR A 6 8.28 26.16 12.67
N ARG A 7 7.14 26.58 12.09
CA ARG A 7 6.54 25.97 10.90
C ARG A 7 7.34 26.38 9.65
N THR A 8 8.29 25.56 9.24
CA THR A 8 9.16 25.84 8.08
C THR A 8 8.85 24.88 6.93
N ARG A 9 8.72 25.40 5.70
CA ARG A 9 8.54 24.58 4.50
C ARG A 9 9.79 23.76 4.21
N HIS A 10 9.63 22.65 3.50
CA HIS A 10 10.78 21.84 3.10
C HIS A 10 11.73 22.65 2.20
N VAL A 11 13.04 22.58 2.38
CA VAL A 11 13.99 23.38 1.58
C VAL A 11 13.93 23.09 0.08
N ASP A 12 13.43 21.93 -0.34
CA ASP A 12 13.25 21.50 -1.73
C ASP A 12 11.79 21.61 -2.23
N TRP A 13 10.90 22.28 -1.48
CA TRP A 13 9.47 22.33 -1.82
C TRP A 13 9.20 22.92 -3.22
N GLN A 14 9.95 23.95 -3.63
CA GLN A 14 9.75 24.62 -4.92
C GLN A 14 10.02 23.66 -6.07
N ALA A 15 11.22 23.04 -6.07
CA ALA A 15 11.65 22.07 -7.07
C ALA A 15 10.69 20.88 -7.21
N ILE A 16 10.07 20.44 -6.12
CA ILE A 16 9.07 19.37 -6.16
C ILE A 16 7.76 19.87 -6.81
N THR A 17 7.33 21.09 -6.48
CA THR A 17 6.04 21.64 -6.95
C THR A 17 6.06 22.17 -8.38
N ASP A 18 7.21 22.66 -8.87
CA ASP A 18 7.37 23.14 -10.25
C ASP A 18 7.86 22.04 -11.22
N GLY A 19 8.23 20.88 -10.70
CA GLY A 19 8.71 19.73 -11.48
C GLY A 19 10.20 19.76 -11.83
N SER A 20 11.00 20.65 -11.23
CA SER A 20 12.45 20.73 -11.48
C SER A 20 13.28 19.74 -10.66
N ALA A 21 12.69 19.05 -9.68
CA ALA A 21 13.36 18.01 -8.89
C ALA A 21 13.67 16.79 -9.77
N ALA A 22 14.94 16.40 -9.85
CA ALA A 22 15.37 15.26 -10.67
C ALA A 22 15.25 13.93 -9.92
N TYR A 23 14.30 13.08 -10.35
CA TYR A 23 14.22 11.68 -9.95
C TYR A 23 15.06 10.80 -10.88
N ALA A 24 15.29 9.54 -10.51
CA ALA A 24 16.13 8.64 -11.31
C ALA A 24 15.63 8.49 -12.75
N ALA A 25 14.30 8.50 -12.94
CA ALA A 25 13.67 8.34 -14.25
C ALA A 25 13.82 9.57 -15.17
N ASP A 26 14.07 10.76 -14.61
CA ASP A 26 14.13 12.02 -15.37
C ASP A 26 15.52 12.28 -15.95
N LEU A 27 16.54 11.55 -15.46
CA LEU A 27 17.90 11.67 -15.94
C LEU A 27 18.05 10.95 -17.29
N HIS A 28 18.73 11.54 -18.26
CA HIS A 28 19.11 10.89 -19.51
C HIS A 28 20.63 10.84 -19.61
N LEU A 29 21.21 9.63 -19.52
CA LEU A 29 22.65 9.45 -19.67
C LEU A 29 23.01 9.30 -21.15
N GLN A 30 24.16 9.84 -21.55
CA GLN A 30 24.64 9.69 -22.92
C GLN A 30 24.93 8.21 -23.22
N ASP A 31 24.52 7.73 -24.39
CA ASP A 31 24.71 6.35 -24.85
C ASP A 31 24.09 5.27 -23.92
N GLU A 32 23.07 5.64 -23.15
CA GLU A 32 22.34 4.76 -22.23
C GLU A 32 21.66 3.60 -22.94
N LEU A 33 21.78 2.39 -22.38
CA LEU A 33 21.11 1.18 -22.80
C LEU A 33 19.90 0.88 -21.91
N ALA A 34 18.84 0.34 -22.50
CA ALA A 34 17.70 -0.17 -21.77
C ALA A 34 17.96 -1.61 -21.30
N ALA A 35 17.75 -1.85 -20.00
CA ALA A 35 17.80 -3.18 -19.41
C ALA A 35 16.44 -3.87 -19.41
N ALA A 36 16.44 -5.19 -19.59
CA ALA A 36 15.28 -6.04 -19.35
C ALA A 36 15.71 -7.30 -18.58
N VAL A 37 14.81 -7.82 -17.74
CA VAL A 37 15.07 -8.97 -16.86
C VAL A 37 14.16 -10.13 -17.25
N LEU A 38 14.75 -11.26 -17.64
CA LEU A 38 13.99 -12.51 -17.77
C LEU A 38 13.82 -13.12 -16.37
N ARG A 39 12.57 -13.29 -15.97
CA ARG A 39 12.20 -13.76 -14.64
C ARG A 39 11.57 -15.15 -14.70
N SER A 40 11.77 -15.93 -13.64
CA SER A 40 11.14 -17.24 -13.48
C SER A 40 9.62 -17.12 -13.53
N PRO A 41 8.93 -17.91 -14.38
CA PRO A 41 7.48 -18.04 -14.34
C PRO A 41 7.02 -19.05 -13.27
N HIS A 42 7.95 -19.71 -12.56
CA HIS A 42 7.66 -20.81 -11.65
C HIS A 42 8.00 -20.48 -10.19
N PRO A 43 7.15 -20.89 -9.23
CA PRO A 43 7.40 -20.69 -7.80
C PRO A 43 8.51 -21.61 -7.28
N HIS A 44 8.71 -22.77 -7.88
CA HIS A 44 9.82 -23.66 -7.54
C HIS A 44 10.15 -24.55 -8.73
N ALA A 45 11.36 -24.43 -9.28
CA ALA A 45 11.80 -25.26 -10.40
C ALA A 45 13.34 -25.35 -10.49
N ARG A 46 13.84 -26.45 -11.03
CA ARG A 46 15.25 -26.58 -11.44
C ARG A 46 15.42 -26.07 -12.86
N ILE A 47 16.44 -25.26 -13.09
CA ILE A 47 16.89 -24.88 -14.42
C ILE A 47 17.68 -26.06 -15.00
N ILE A 48 17.21 -26.63 -16.11
CA ILE A 48 17.86 -27.76 -16.79
C ILE A 48 18.82 -27.24 -17.86
N SER A 49 18.40 -26.23 -18.62
CA SER A 49 19.22 -25.58 -19.64
C SER A 49 18.68 -24.18 -19.94
N ILE A 50 19.57 -23.29 -20.34
CA ILE A 50 19.25 -21.95 -20.85
C ILE A 50 20.04 -21.70 -22.14
N ASP A 51 19.35 -21.32 -23.22
CA ASP A 51 19.95 -20.95 -24.50
C ASP A 51 19.66 -19.47 -24.79
N THR A 52 20.73 -18.68 -24.92
CA THR A 52 20.67 -17.24 -25.20
C THR A 52 21.17 -16.89 -26.60
N SER A 53 21.53 -17.88 -27.43
CA SER A 53 22.20 -17.68 -28.72
C SER A 53 21.45 -16.73 -29.66
N ARG A 54 20.13 -16.90 -29.78
CA ARG A 54 19.26 -16.07 -30.62
C ARG A 54 19.12 -14.64 -30.10
N ALA A 55 19.05 -14.46 -28.79
CA ALA A 55 18.96 -13.15 -28.16
C ALA A 55 20.26 -12.35 -28.35
N ARG A 56 21.42 -13.02 -28.23
CA ARG A 56 22.75 -12.40 -28.36
C ARG A 56 23.02 -11.84 -29.76
N VAL A 57 22.45 -12.43 -30.81
CA VAL A 57 22.66 -12.00 -32.20
C VAL A 57 21.58 -11.04 -32.71
N LEU A 58 20.58 -10.69 -31.89
CA LEU A 58 19.53 -9.75 -32.27
C LEU A 58 20.14 -8.34 -32.44
N PRO A 59 19.95 -7.67 -33.60
CA PRO A 59 20.45 -6.32 -33.80
C PRO A 59 19.97 -5.35 -32.70
N GLY A 60 20.90 -4.56 -32.16
CA GLY A 60 20.63 -3.62 -31.07
C GLY A 60 20.79 -4.18 -29.66
N VAL A 61 21.01 -5.50 -29.50
CA VAL A 61 21.40 -6.11 -28.21
C VAL A 61 22.91 -5.99 -28.01
N HIS A 62 23.33 -5.55 -26.82
CA HIS A 62 24.74 -5.36 -26.45
C HIS A 62 25.24 -6.40 -25.44
N ALA A 63 24.36 -6.90 -24.57
CA ALA A 63 24.69 -7.96 -23.62
C ALA A 63 23.49 -8.85 -23.33
N VAL A 64 23.75 -10.15 -23.17
CA VAL A 64 22.82 -11.11 -22.58
C VAL A 64 23.57 -11.91 -21.52
N LEU A 65 23.21 -11.73 -20.24
CA LEU A 65 23.88 -12.36 -19.11
C LEU A 65 23.00 -13.44 -18.48
N THR A 66 23.63 -14.53 -18.10
CA THR A 66 23.09 -15.63 -17.30
C THR A 66 23.92 -15.79 -16.03
N ALA A 67 23.52 -16.67 -15.12
CA ALA A 67 24.32 -16.94 -13.92
C ALA A 67 25.75 -17.41 -14.22
N ALA A 68 26.01 -17.99 -15.39
CA ALA A 68 27.35 -18.43 -15.82
C ALA A 68 28.29 -17.25 -16.14
N ASP A 69 27.73 -16.08 -16.46
CA ASP A 69 28.49 -14.87 -16.79
C ASP A 69 28.80 -14.01 -15.54
N LEU A 70 28.33 -14.41 -14.35
CA LEU A 70 28.36 -13.60 -13.12
C LEU A 70 29.14 -14.25 -11.98
N THR A 71 29.50 -13.43 -10.98
CA THR A 71 30.10 -13.93 -9.74
C THR A 71 29.12 -14.85 -8.99
N LYS A 72 29.64 -15.88 -8.34
CA LYS A 72 28.84 -16.79 -7.49
C LYS A 72 28.64 -16.26 -6.07
N SER A 73 29.03 -15.00 -5.83
CA SER A 73 28.93 -14.32 -4.55
C SER A 73 27.48 -14.28 -4.07
N LEU A 74 27.28 -14.62 -2.80
CA LEU A 74 26.02 -14.41 -2.12
C LEU A 74 25.96 -12.95 -1.66
N TYR A 75 24.85 -12.29 -1.94
CA TYR A 75 24.55 -10.92 -1.52
C TYR A 75 23.15 -10.84 -0.95
N LEU A 76 22.86 -9.67 -0.37
CA LEU A 76 21.67 -9.34 0.42
C LEU A 76 21.67 -10.00 1.79
N ASP A 77 21.98 -9.18 2.79
CA ASP A 77 21.83 -9.56 4.18
C ASP A 77 21.74 -8.32 5.08
N TYR A 78 20.85 -8.40 6.06
CA TYR A 78 20.75 -7.47 7.16
C TYR A 78 21.92 -7.64 8.15
N ARG A 79 22.47 -8.85 8.25
CA ARG A 79 23.71 -9.24 8.96
C ARG A 79 24.76 -9.71 7.92
N ALA A 80 25.77 -10.49 8.31
CA ALA A 80 26.63 -11.18 7.34
C ALA A 80 26.36 -12.70 7.26
N ILE A 81 25.62 -13.22 8.25
CA ILE A 81 25.30 -14.63 8.47
C ILE A 81 24.02 -15.08 7.76
N ASP A 82 23.15 -14.15 7.34
CA ASP A 82 21.90 -14.45 6.66
C ASP A 82 22.01 -14.38 5.12
N ARG A 83 23.18 -14.09 4.53
CA ARG A 83 23.40 -14.06 3.06
C ARG A 83 23.06 -15.38 2.39
N ASP A 84 22.09 -15.36 1.48
CA ASP A 84 21.59 -16.59 0.85
C ASP A 84 21.20 -16.45 -0.65
N ARG A 85 21.38 -15.27 -1.25
CA ARG A 85 20.90 -14.98 -2.61
C ARG A 85 22.02 -14.62 -3.60
N ARG A 86 21.87 -15.06 -4.85
CA ARG A 86 22.74 -14.72 -6.00
C ARG A 86 22.07 -13.75 -6.96
N ILE A 87 22.86 -13.03 -7.78
CA ILE A 87 22.34 -11.99 -8.69
C ILE A 87 21.28 -12.60 -9.62
N LEU A 88 21.63 -13.73 -10.25
CA LEU A 88 20.74 -14.56 -11.05
C LEU A 88 20.67 -15.98 -10.48
N ALA A 89 19.52 -16.63 -10.67
CA ALA A 89 19.38 -18.05 -10.36
C ALA A 89 20.24 -18.90 -11.30
N GLU A 90 21.06 -19.80 -10.74
CA GLU A 90 21.91 -20.74 -11.51
C GLU A 90 21.24 -22.11 -11.68
N ASP A 91 20.84 -22.73 -10.55
CA ASP A 91 20.35 -24.12 -10.55
C ASP A 91 18.86 -24.24 -10.28
N VAL A 92 18.34 -23.44 -9.36
CA VAL A 92 16.97 -23.54 -8.84
C VAL A 92 16.40 -22.15 -8.69
N VAL A 93 15.20 -21.97 -9.22
CA VAL A 93 14.33 -20.83 -8.95
C VAL A 93 13.38 -21.21 -7.82
N ARG A 94 13.23 -20.32 -6.83
CA ARG A 94 12.55 -20.51 -5.55
C ARG A 94 11.33 -19.62 -5.38
N HIS A 95 11.08 -18.70 -6.30
CA HIS A 95 9.84 -17.93 -6.37
C HIS A 95 9.55 -17.46 -7.80
N ILE A 96 8.28 -17.12 -8.07
CA ILE A 96 7.89 -16.43 -9.31
C ILE A 96 8.52 -15.04 -9.30
N GLY A 97 9.11 -14.65 -10.42
CA GLY A 97 9.79 -13.36 -10.54
C GLY A 97 11.28 -13.38 -10.30
N GLU A 98 11.84 -14.51 -9.86
CA GLU A 98 13.28 -14.62 -9.61
C GLU A 98 14.08 -14.39 -10.90
N PRO A 99 15.06 -13.47 -10.93
CA PRO A 99 15.86 -13.19 -12.12
C PRO A 99 16.67 -14.40 -12.59
N VAL A 100 16.61 -14.71 -13.90
CA VAL A 100 17.31 -15.85 -14.51
C VAL A 100 18.26 -15.41 -15.64
N ALA A 101 17.89 -14.38 -16.39
CA ALA A 101 18.76 -13.76 -17.38
C ALA A 101 18.53 -12.25 -17.49
N LEU A 102 19.50 -11.55 -18.04
CA LEU A 102 19.49 -10.10 -18.24
C LEU A 102 19.80 -9.75 -19.68
N VAL A 103 19.21 -8.68 -20.18
CA VAL A 103 19.51 -8.09 -21.49
C VAL A 103 19.78 -6.60 -21.34
N ALA A 104 20.79 -6.09 -22.04
CA ALA A 104 20.93 -4.67 -22.35
C ALA A 104 20.85 -4.45 -23.86
N ALA A 105 20.01 -3.50 -24.30
CA ALA A 105 19.82 -3.16 -25.70
C ALA A 105 19.68 -1.64 -25.92
N ASN A 106 19.67 -1.19 -27.18
CA ASN A 106 19.52 0.23 -27.54
C ASN A 106 18.24 0.87 -26.98
N ASP A 107 17.18 0.09 -26.81
CA ASP A 107 15.87 0.57 -26.38
C ASP A 107 15.08 -0.55 -25.68
N ALA A 108 14.04 -0.16 -24.94
CA ALA A 108 13.24 -1.08 -24.14
C ALA A 108 12.46 -2.10 -24.98
N ALA A 109 12.07 -1.76 -26.22
CA ALA A 109 11.34 -2.68 -27.08
C ALA A 109 12.26 -3.79 -27.59
N THR A 110 13.47 -3.45 -28.04
CA THR A 110 14.52 -4.39 -28.43
C THR A 110 14.94 -5.27 -27.26
N ALA A 111 15.11 -4.70 -26.06
CA ALA A 111 15.44 -5.46 -24.86
C ALA A 111 14.35 -6.52 -24.51
N ARG A 112 13.07 -6.14 -24.58
CA ARG A 112 11.94 -7.08 -24.37
C ARG A 112 11.89 -8.15 -25.45
N ARG A 113 12.08 -7.78 -26.72
CA ARG A 113 12.11 -8.74 -27.83
C ARG A 113 13.22 -9.77 -27.68
N ALA A 114 14.38 -9.36 -27.18
CA ALA A 114 15.48 -10.27 -26.89
C ALA A 114 15.12 -11.29 -25.79
N LEU A 115 14.34 -10.91 -24.76
CA LEU A 115 13.88 -11.86 -23.73
C LEU A 115 13.06 -13.01 -24.34
N GLU A 116 12.23 -12.72 -25.35
CA GLU A 116 11.41 -13.74 -26.05
C GLU A 116 12.24 -14.73 -26.87
N LEU A 117 13.50 -14.42 -27.14
CA LEU A 117 14.43 -15.27 -27.89
C LEU A 117 15.28 -16.18 -27.00
N ILE A 118 15.16 -16.06 -25.67
CA ILE A 118 15.86 -16.92 -24.71
C ILE A 118 14.99 -18.15 -24.42
N ASP A 119 15.53 -19.34 -24.69
CA ASP A 119 14.85 -20.62 -24.39
C ASP A 119 15.36 -21.18 -23.06
N ILE A 120 14.44 -21.51 -22.14
CA ILE A 120 14.77 -22.09 -20.84
C ILE A 120 13.92 -23.32 -20.59
N ARG A 121 14.59 -24.43 -20.24
CA ARG A 121 13.93 -25.66 -19.82
C ARG A 121 13.95 -25.76 -18.31
N TYR A 122 12.76 -25.87 -17.72
CA TYR A 122 12.58 -26.06 -16.29
C TYR A 122 12.06 -27.45 -15.96
N LYS A 123 12.52 -28.01 -14.84
CA LYS A 123 11.85 -29.11 -14.15
C LYS A 123 11.16 -28.56 -12.91
N ARG A 124 9.82 -28.49 -12.91
CA ARG A 124 9.03 -28.01 -11.77
C ARG A 124 9.29 -28.87 -10.53
N LEU A 125 9.34 -28.22 -9.37
CA LEU A 125 9.55 -28.84 -8.05
C LEU A 125 8.31 -28.60 -7.17
N PRO A 126 8.10 -29.40 -6.11
CA PRO A 126 7.00 -29.19 -5.19
C PRO A 126 7.08 -27.82 -4.49
N VAL A 127 5.95 -27.19 -4.23
CA VAL A 127 5.85 -25.80 -3.77
C VAL A 127 5.35 -25.74 -2.32
N ALA A 128 6.01 -24.92 -1.50
CA ALA A 128 5.59 -24.52 -0.16
C ALA A 128 5.35 -23.00 -0.13
N ASP A 129 4.16 -22.58 -0.54
CA ASP A 129 3.74 -21.17 -0.66
C ASP A 129 2.97 -20.64 0.57
N THR A 130 2.93 -21.39 1.66
CA THR A 130 2.41 -20.91 2.96
C THR A 130 3.33 -21.38 4.08
N VAL A 131 3.33 -20.63 5.20
CA VAL A 131 4.07 -21.01 6.42
C VAL A 131 3.70 -22.42 6.85
N ALA A 132 2.39 -22.73 6.92
CA ALA A 132 1.90 -24.06 7.28
C ALA A 132 2.42 -25.17 6.35
N LYS A 133 2.46 -24.94 5.02
CA LYS A 133 3.02 -25.92 4.07
C LYS A 133 4.54 -26.06 4.25
N ALA A 134 5.25 -24.96 4.47
CA ALA A 134 6.70 -24.92 4.63
C ALA A 134 7.19 -25.62 5.91
N LEU A 135 6.39 -25.57 6.98
CA LEU A 135 6.68 -26.23 8.26
C LEU A 135 6.12 -27.65 8.38
N SER A 136 5.35 -28.12 7.38
CA SER A 136 4.77 -29.46 7.41
C SER A 136 5.85 -30.56 7.34
N SER A 137 5.54 -31.75 7.87
CA SER A 137 6.46 -32.90 7.84
C SER A 137 6.80 -33.38 6.42
N SER A 138 5.95 -33.08 5.44
CA SER A 138 6.13 -33.42 4.02
C SER A 138 6.66 -32.25 3.18
N ALA A 139 7.03 -31.13 3.82
CA ALA A 139 7.46 -29.92 3.13
C ALA A 139 8.67 -30.18 2.22
N PRO A 140 8.67 -29.67 0.97
CA PRO A 140 9.88 -29.62 0.16
C PRO A 140 10.92 -28.72 0.82
N ALA A 141 12.19 -29.07 0.70
CA ALA A 141 13.27 -28.18 1.09
C ALA A 141 13.42 -27.07 0.04
N ILE A 142 13.32 -25.81 0.47
CA ILE A 142 13.53 -24.63 -0.40
C ILE A 142 15.03 -24.34 -0.55
N HIS A 143 15.79 -24.57 0.52
CA HIS A 143 17.25 -24.42 0.57
C HIS A 143 17.92 -25.73 0.98
N PRO A 144 19.15 -26.01 0.48
CA PRO A 144 19.83 -27.27 0.74
C PRO A 144 20.31 -27.43 2.19
N HIS A 145 20.56 -26.34 2.94
CA HIS A 145 21.10 -26.41 4.31
C HIS A 145 20.54 -25.38 5.29
N PRO A 146 19.31 -25.55 5.80
CA PRO A 146 18.91 -24.98 7.09
C PRO A 146 18.93 -26.07 8.17
N GLU A 147 19.51 -25.77 9.36
CA GLU A 147 19.56 -26.70 10.51
C GLU A 147 18.17 -27.25 10.86
N THR A 148 17.15 -26.42 10.66
CA THR A 148 15.74 -26.77 10.74
C THR A 148 15.06 -26.49 9.40
N ARG A 149 14.33 -27.48 8.86
CA ARG A 149 13.76 -27.41 7.50
C ARG A 149 12.93 -26.14 7.31
N ASN A 150 13.27 -25.37 6.28
CA ASN A 150 12.60 -24.12 5.88
C ASN A 150 12.54 -23.02 6.97
N VAL A 151 13.33 -23.11 8.03
CA VAL A 151 13.46 -22.05 9.03
C VAL A 151 14.77 -21.31 8.80
N ALA A 152 14.66 -20.03 8.48
CA ALA A 152 15.77 -19.12 8.21
C ALA A 152 16.45 -18.63 9.49
N ALA A 153 15.65 -18.37 10.53
CA ALA A 153 16.13 -17.93 11.82
C ALA A 153 15.16 -18.37 12.92
N HIS A 154 15.67 -18.59 14.13
CA HIS A 154 14.89 -18.91 15.32
C HIS A 154 15.30 -17.97 16.45
N VAL A 155 14.33 -17.48 17.22
CA VAL A 155 14.57 -16.66 18.40
C VAL A 155 13.83 -17.26 19.59
N ARG A 156 14.51 -17.32 20.73
CA ARG A 156 13.92 -17.68 22.02
C ARG A 156 14.27 -16.62 23.06
N ARG A 157 13.27 -16.25 23.86
CA ARG A 157 13.36 -15.26 24.94
C ARG A 157 12.72 -15.83 26.20
N ASP A 158 13.35 -15.60 27.35
CA ASP A 158 12.86 -16.03 28.66
C ASP A 158 13.39 -15.05 29.71
N PHE A 159 12.52 -14.17 30.21
CA PHE A 159 12.86 -13.10 31.14
C PHE A 159 11.88 -13.04 32.31
N GLY A 160 12.36 -12.61 33.47
CA GLY A 160 11.53 -12.42 34.66
C GLY A 160 11.04 -13.74 35.28
N LEU A 161 9.83 -13.72 35.81
CA LEU A 161 9.22 -14.87 36.46
C LEU A 161 8.91 -15.98 35.46
N SER A 162 9.36 -17.21 35.75
CA SER A 162 8.96 -18.38 34.97
C SER A 162 7.45 -18.66 35.17
N PRO A 163 6.77 -19.31 34.20
CA PRO A 163 5.37 -19.70 34.35
C PRO A 163 5.10 -20.56 35.59
N GLN A 164 6.10 -21.33 36.02
CA GLN A 164 6.03 -22.20 37.20
C GLN A 164 6.10 -21.42 38.53
N ASN A 165 6.74 -20.25 38.51
CA ASN A 165 6.94 -19.39 39.68
C ASN A 165 6.06 -18.12 39.63
N SER A 166 5.19 -18.01 38.63
CA SER A 166 4.30 -16.87 38.46
C SER A 166 3.03 -17.05 39.28
N PRO A 167 2.55 -16.02 40.00
CA PRO A 167 1.23 -16.07 40.64
C PRO A 167 0.16 -16.28 39.56
N ALA A 168 -0.85 -17.11 39.86
CA ALA A 168 -1.95 -17.36 38.95
C ALA A 168 -2.66 -16.03 38.63
N PRO A 169 -2.83 -15.68 37.34
CA PRO A 169 -3.48 -14.43 36.98
C PRO A 169 -4.96 -14.46 37.38
N ALA A 170 -5.48 -13.34 37.87
CA ALA A 170 -6.91 -13.20 38.17
C ALA A 170 -7.72 -13.20 36.87
N HIS A 171 -7.18 -12.60 35.81
CA HIS A 171 -7.76 -12.59 34.47
C HIS A 171 -6.69 -12.96 33.43
N SER A 172 -7.07 -13.76 32.44
CA SER A 172 -6.17 -14.16 31.36
C SER A 172 -6.82 -14.12 29.99
N LEU A 173 -5.98 -14.00 28.97
CA LEU A 173 -6.37 -14.01 27.57
C LEU A 173 -5.42 -14.89 26.77
N LYS A 174 -5.99 -15.75 25.91
CA LYS A 174 -5.27 -16.43 24.85
C LYS A 174 -5.85 -16.01 23.50
N GLY A 175 -4.99 -15.71 22.53
CA GLY A 175 -5.46 -15.36 21.19
C GLY A 175 -4.42 -15.55 20.10
N SER A 176 -4.91 -15.98 18.93
CA SER A 176 -4.14 -16.10 17.69
C SER A 176 -4.49 -14.96 16.76
N PHE A 177 -3.46 -14.30 16.23
CA PHE A 177 -3.55 -13.10 15.41
C PHE A 177 -2.75 -13.29 14.12
N THR A 178 -3.31 -12.86 12.99
CA THR A 178 -2.61 -12.91 11.69
C THR A 178 -2.60 -11.53 11.02
N SER A 179 -1.43 -11.13 10.52
CA SER A 179 -1.26 -9.92 9.70
C SER A 179 -0.92 -10.28 8.25
N SER A 180 -1.27 -9.42 7.30
CA SER A 180 -1.08 -9.69 5.87
C SER A 180 0.19 -9.05 5.29
N ARG A 181 0.63 -9.52 4.11
CA ARG A 181 1.71 -8.89 3.34
C ARG A 181 1.21 -7.60 2.69
N GLN A 182 2.02 -6.55 2.71
CA GLN A 182 1.71 -5.26 2.11
C GLN A 182 2.84 -4.77 1.21
N THR A 183 2.51 -3.97 0.20
CA THR A 183 3.50 -3.29 -0.64
C THR A 183 3.65 -1.84 -0.21
N HIS A 184 4.84 -1.26 -0.31
CA HIS A 184 5.10 0.14 0.01
C HIS A 184 4.30 1.09 -0.88
N ALA A 185 4.03 0.64 -2.11
CA ALA A 185 3.24 1.34 -3.11
C ALA A 185 3.69 2.80 -3.34
N THR A 186 5.01 3.04 -3.31
CA THR A 186 5.65 4.36 -3.52
C THR A 186 5.22 4.98 -4.85
N MET A 187 5.05 6.30 -4.91
CA MET A 187 4.54 6.94 -6.13
C MET A 187 5.56 6.92 -7.27
N GLU A 188 6.85 7.06 -6.96
CA GLU A 188 7.94 6.75 -7.90
C GLU A 188 8.14 5.23 -7.96
N THR A 189 8.22 4.65 -9.16
CA THR A 189 8.60 3.24 -9.35
C THR A 189 10.10 3.03 -9.18
N HIS A 190 10.52 1.83 -8.81
CA HIS A 190 11.94 1.49 -8.73
C HIS A 190 12.64 1.62 -10.10
N THR A 191 13.41 2.70 -10.26
CA THR A 191 14.25 2.97 -11.43
C THR A 191 15.69 3.08 -10.98
N VAL A 192 16.59 2.34 -11.63
CA VAL A 192 18.03 2.35 -11.31
C VAL A 192 18.83 2.50 -12.59
N LYS A 193 19.87 3.33 -12.53
CA LYS A 193 20.87 3.47 -13.60
C LYS A 193 22.25 3.17 -13.05
N ALA A 194 23.10 2.52 -13.83
CA ALA A 194 24.50 2.30 -13.47
C ALA A 194 25.43 2.50 -14.67
N HIS A 195 26.64 2.98 -14.42
CA HIS A 195 27.71 3.14 -15.40
C HIS A 195 29.04 2.71 -14.78
N TRP A 196 29.56 1.55 -15.19
CA TRP A 196 30.95 1.17 -14.98
C TRP A 196 31.83 1.89 -15.99
N ASN A 197 32.71 2.76 -15.50
CA ASN A 197 33.71 3.46 -16.29
C ASN A 197 35.10 2.83 -16.01
N PRO A 198 35.63 1.99 -16.94
CA PRO A 198 36.94 1.38 -16.77
C PRO A 198 38.09 2.38 -16.69
N ALA A 199 37.97 3.55 -17.35
CA ALA A 199 39.03 4.56 -17.36
C ALA A 199 39.19 5.26 -16.00
N GLU A 200 38.07 5.41 -15.27
CA GLU A 200 38.06 5.95 -13.90
C GLU A 200 38.20 4.86 -12.83
N ASN A 201 38.11 3.58 -13.22
CA ASN A 201 37.94 2.45 -12.31
C ASN A 201 36.81 2.71 -11.29
N CYS A 202 35.68 3.25 -11.79
CA CYS A 202 34.56 3.69 -10.96
C CYS A 202 33.21 3.17 -11.48
N LEU A 203 32.39 2.67 -10.57
CA LEU A 203 30.99 2.33 -10.79
C LEU A 203 30.09 3.46 -10.30
N HIS A 204 29.49 4.21 -11.23
CA HIS A 204 28.50 5.23 -10.93
C HIS A 204 27.09 4.61 -10.88
N VAL A 205 26.29 5.00 -9.88
CA VAL A 205 24.95 4.48 -9.66
C VAL A 205 23.98 5.61 -9.33
N TRP A 206 22.86 5.66 -10.04
CA TRP A 206 21.72 6.54 -9.77
C TRP A 206 20.56 5.66 -9.32
N ALA A 207 20.40 5.53 -8.00
CA ALA A 207 19.34 4.75 -7.37
C ALA A 207 18.70 5.58 -6.25
N PRO A 208 17.37 5.75 -6.22
CA PRO A 208 16.71 6.45 -5.13
C PRO A 208 16.84 5.61 -3.86
N SER A 209 17.58 6.10 -2.86
CA SER A 209 17.83 5.33 -1.64
C SER A 209 17.88 6.20 -0.39
N GLN A 210 17.30 5.67 0.69
CA GLN A 210 17.45 6.23 2.03
C GLN A 210 18.84 5.97 2.63
N ASN A 211 19.63 5.05 2.07
CA ASN A 211 20.91 4.61 2.63
C ASN A 211 21.96 4.32 1.54
N PRO A 212 22.48 5.38 0.89
CA PRO A 212 23.39 5.21 -0.24
C PRO A 212 24.71 4.55 0.15
N ARG A 213 25.21 4.75 1.37
CA ARG A 213 26.46 4.12 1.86
C ARG A 213 26.33 2.60 2.01
N LEU A 214 25.16 2.12 2.43
CA LEU A 214 24.93 0.69 2.54
C LEU A 214 24.88 0.02 1.17
N ILE A 215 24.21 0.66 0.20
CA ILE A 215 24.22 0.19 -1.20
C ILE A 215 25.64 0.23 -1.77
N GLN A 216 26.41 1.29 -1.52
CA GLN A 216 27.82 1.41 -1.93
C GLN A 216 28.64 0.22 -1.43
N ARG A 217 28.54 -0.07 -0.13
CA ARG A 217 29.24 -1.20 0.52
C ARG A 217 28.84 -2.53 -0.11
N ASP A 218 27.55 -2.77 -0.27
CA ASP A 218 27.03 -4.04 -0.76
C ASP A 218 27.41 -4.29 -2.22
N LEU A 219 27.36 -3.26 -3.07
CA LEU A 219 27.81 -3.32 -4.45
C LEU A 219 29.32 -3.53 -4.55
N ALA A 220 30.10 -2.79 -3.75
CA ALA A 220 31.55 -2.93 -3.72
C ALA A 220 31.94 -4.38 -3.36
N GLN A 221 31.31 -4.92 -2.31
CA GLN A 221 31.54 -6.31 -1.92
C GLN A 221 31.11 -7.31 -3.01
N LEU A 222 29.93 -7.13 -3.59
CA LEU A 222 29.37 -8.06 -4.57
C LEU A 222 30.22 -8.18 -5.83
N PHE A 223 30.80 -7.06 -6.29
CA PHE A 223 31.62 -6.97 -7.49
C PHE A 223 33.13 -6.97 -7.23
N GLY A 224 33.56 -7.12 -5.96
CA GLY A 224 34.98 -7.16 -5.60
C GLY A 224 35.71 -5.83 -5.84
N LEU A 225 35.01 -4.71 -5.67
CA LEU A 225 35.56 -3.36 -5.77
C LEU A 225 35.91 -2.80 -4.38
N GLU A 226 36.80 -1.82 -4.36
CA GLU A 226 36.95 -0.95 -3.20
C GLU A 226 35.72 -0.04 -3.05
N PRO A 227 35.23 0.25 -1.83
CA PRO A 227 34.08 1.14 -1.64
C PRO A 227 34.22 2.51 -2.31
N ALA A 228 35.45 3.06 -2.35
CA ALA A 228 35.74 4.34 -3.02
C ALA A 228 35.58 4.27 -4.55
N SER A 229 35.59 3.07 -5.14
CA SER A 229 35.36 2.81 -6.56
C SER A 229 33.87 2.65 -6.90
N VAL A 230 32.96 2.86 -5.94
CA VAL A 230 31.51 2.88 -6.17
C VAL A 230 30.98 4.24 -5.77
N ARG A 231 30.26 4.93 -6.65
CA ARG A 231 29.68 6.24 -6.39
C ARG A 231 28.17 6.21 -6.58
N LEU A 232 27.43 6.57 -5.53
CA LEU A 232 26.01 6.87 -5.65
C LEU A 232 25.83 8.39 -5.76
N HIS A 233 24.97 8.80 -6.68
CA HIS A 233 24.68 10.21 -6.95
C HIS A 233 23.42 10.67 -6.23
N GLN A 234 23.38 11.96 -5.88
CA GLN A 234 22.20 12.58 -5.27
C GLN A 234 21.00 12.58 -6.24
N LEU A 235 19.82 12.23 -5.71
CA LEU A 235 18.54 12.21 -6.42
C LEU A 235 17.41 12.72 -5.52
N ALA A 236 16.32 13.20 -6.13
CA ALA A 236 15.03 13.24 -5.46
C ALA A 236 14.49 11.81 -5.28
N ILE A 237 13.67 11.59 -4.24
CA ILE A 237 13.14 10.25 -3.89
C ILE A 237 11.63 10.35 -3.72
N GLY A 238 10.87 9.63 -4.54
CA GLY A 238 9.39 9.68 -4.58
C GLY A 238 8.71 8.74 -3.60
N GLY A 239 9.16 8.79 -2.33
CA GLY A 239 8.77 7.88 -1.27
C GLY A 239 9.65 6.62 -1.21
N ASP A 240 9.69 6.00 -0.03
CA ASP A 240 10.49 4.79 0.20
C ASP A 240 9.85 3.84 1.21
N PHE A 241 9.65 4.35 2.43
CA PHE A 241 9.01 3.63 3.54
C PHE A 241 9.69 2.31 3.93
N GLY A 242 11.00 2.16 3.67
CA GLY A 242 11.78 0.96 3.98
C GLY A 242 12.19 0.14 2.75
N GLY A 243 11.57 0.36 1.59
CA GLY A 243 11.76 -0.45 0.38
C GLY A 243 13.15 -0.35 -0.26
N ARG A 244 13.85 0.76 -0.09
CA ARG A 244 15.14 1.12 -0.73
C ARG A 244 16.20 1.52 0.30
N THR A 245 16.07 1.00 1.53
CA THR A 245 17.06 1.14 2.60
C THR A 245 18.28 0.24 2.41
N GLN A 246 18.14 -0.80 1.60
CA GLN A 246 19.18 -1.77 1.27
C GLN A 246 19.13 -2.04 -0.22
N ILE A 247 20.21 -2.60 -0.76
CA ILE A 247 20.23 -3.08 -2.14
C ILE A 247 18.99 -3.94 -2.41
N SER A 248 18.26 -3.64 -3.47
CA SER A 248 17.27 -4.53 -4.06
C SER A 248 18.01 -5.43 -5.06
N SER A 249 17.38 -6.50 -5.56
CA SER A 249 17.98 -7.19 -6.69
C SER A 249 18.21 -6.24 -7.87
N THR A 250 17.39 -5.19 -8.02
CA THR A 250 17.43 -4.23 -9.13
C THR A 250 18.82 -3.61 -9.33
N GLU A 251 19.46 -3.05 -8.30
CA GLU A 251 20.75 -2.36 -8.43
C GLU A 251 21.85 -3.34 -8.87
N ALA A 252 21.88 -4.55 -8.30
CA ALA A 252 22.84 -5.58 -8.69
C ALA A 252 22.69 -6.00 -10.16
N LEU A 253 21.46 -6.15 -10.65
CA LEU A 253 21.19 -6.53 -12.05
C LEU A 253 21.69 -5.47 -13.03
N VAL A 254 21.43 -4.18 -12.74
CA VAL A 254 21.85 -3.07 -13.61
C VAL A 254 23.35 -2.90 -13.61
N CYS A 255 23.99 -3.00 -12.43
CA CYS A 255 25.45 -2.94 -12.33
C CYS A 255 26.11 -4.07 -13.14
N ALA A 256 25.60 -5.30 -13.05
CA ALA A 256 26.12 -6.43 -13.82
C ALA A 256 26.09 -6.21 -15.34
N LEU A 257 24.98 -5.67 -15.88
CA LEU A 257 24.88 -5.29 -17.29
C LEU A 257 25.83 -4.15 -17.66
N SER A 258 26.01 -3.18 -16.77
CA SER A 258 26.94 -2.08 -17.01
C SER A 258 28.40 -2.55 -17.05
N PHE A 259 28.80 -3.48 -16.16
CA PHE A 259 30.12 -4.12 -16.25
C PHE A 259 30.34 -4.85 -17.58
N ALA A 260 29.33 -5.59 -18.04
CA ALA A 260 29.43 -6.36 -19.28
C ALA A 260 29.53 -5.48 -20.54
N THR A 261 28.98 -4.27 -20.51
CA THR A 261 28.92 -3.37 -21.67
C THR A 261 29.89 -2.20 -21.60
N ALA A 262 30.39 -1.85 -20.41
CA ALA A 262 31.10 -0.61 -20.12
C ALA A 262 30.34 0.64 -20.62
N ARG A 263 29.00 0.59 -20.55
CA ARG A 263 28.09 1.67 -20.94
C ARG A 263 27.10 1.97 -19.81
N PRO A 264 26.49 3.17 -19.80
CA PRO A 264 25.36 3.44 -18.92
C PRO A 264 24.20 2.50 -19.25
N VAL A 265 23.58 1.93 -18.22
CA VAL A 265 22.43 1.02 -18.35
C VAL A 265 21.34 1.48 -17.39
N ALA A 266 20.09 1.51 -17.85
CA ALA A 266 18.93 1.86 -17.06
C ALA A 266 17.89 0.74 -17.03
N LEU A 267 17.39 0.41 -15.83
CA LEU A 267 16.24 -0.46 -15.64
C LEU A 267 15.10 0.34 -15.03
N HIS A 268 14.04 0.52 -15.81
CA HIS A 268 12.79 1.12 -15.38
C HIS A 268 11.80 0.01 -15.08
N GLN A 269 11.47 -0.21 -13.80
CA GLN A 269 10.41 -1.15 -13.45
C GLN A 269 9.04 -0.54 -13.74
N SER A 270 8.19 -1.31 -14.41
CA SER A 270 6.77 -1.00 -14.49
C SER A 270 6.12 -1.10 -13.10
N ARG A 271 4.98 -0.45 -12.93
CA ARG A 271 4.20 -0.55 -11.70
C ARG A 271 3.84 -2.00 -11.34
N ALA A 272 3.52 -2.82 -12.34
CA ALA A 272 3.21 -4.23 -12.14
C ALA A 272 4.42 -5.03 -11.65
N GLU A 273 5.61 -4.77 -12.20
CA GLU A 273 6.85 -5.39 -11.73
C GLU A 273 7.22 -4.97 -10.32
N GLU A 274 6.97 -3.70 -9.96
CA GLU A 274 7.20 -3.24 -8.60
C GLU A 274 6.31 -3.98 -7.60
N PHE A 275 4.99 -3.99 -7.83
CA PHE A 275 4.08 -4.77 -7.00
C PHE A 275 4.45 -6.25 -6.91
N ALA A 276 4.85 -6.84 -8.04
CA ALA A 276 5.07 -8.28 -8.13
C ALA A 276 6.44 -8.75 -7.65
N PHE A 277 7.50 -7.92 -7.75
CA PHE A 277 8.89 -8.40 -7.66
C PHE A 277 9.83 -7.54 -6.80
N THR A 278 9.34 -6.47 -6.16
CA THR A 278 10.12 -5.76 -5.13
C THR A 278 9.85 -6.31 -3.73
N LYS A 279 10.34 -5.59 -2.72
CA LYS A 279 10.20 -5.96 -1.31
C LYS A 279 8.78 -5.66 -0.83
N TRP A 280 8.32 -6.44 0.15
CA TRP A 280 7.01 -6.30 0.80
C TRP A 280 7.15 -6.34 2.32
N ARG A 281 6.15 -5.84 3.06
CA ARG A 281 6.03 -6.12 4.50
C ARG A 281 5.89 -7.62 4.75
N LEU A 282 6.53 -8.12 5.80
CA LEU A 282 6.37 -9.48 6.32
C LEU A 282 4.94 -9.70 6.84
N SER A 283 4.40 -10.92 6.64
CA SER A 283 3.20 -11.37 7.35
C SER A 283 3.59 -12.21 8.56
N TRP A 284 2.79 -12.09 9.63
CA TRP A 284 3.04 -12.75 10.91
C TRP A 284 1.80 -13.52 11.36
N ASP A 285 2.00 -14.76 11.81
CA ASP A 285 1.06 -15.53 12.61
C ASP A 285 1.54 -15.49 14.06
N ILE A 286 0.72 -15.00 14.99
CA ILE A 286 1.12 -14.66 16.37
C ILE A 286 0.11 -15.27 17.35
N ASP A 287 0.57 -16.15 18.22
CA ASP A 287 -0.17 -16.62 19.39
C ASP A 287 0.30 -15.87 20.63
N LEU A 288 -0.63 -15.27 21.37
CA LEU A 288 -0.38 -14.57 22.63
C LEU A 288 -1.14 -15.22 23.78
N GLU A 289 -0.50 -15.28 24.94
CA GLU A 289 -1.10 -15.56 26.23
C GLU A 289 -0.69 -14.48 27.23
N LEU A 290 -1.69 -13.78 27.78
CA LEU A 290 -1.51 -12.65 28.70
C LEU A 290 -2.23 -12.93 30.02
N GLY A 291 -1.69 -12.40 31.12
CA GLY A 291 -2.36 -12.39 32.43
C GLY A 291 -2.27 -11.04 33.13
N CYS A 292 -3.25 -10.74 33.98
CA CYS A 292 -3.19 -9.64 34.95
C CYS A 292 -3.75 -10.06 36.31
N ASP A 293 -3.42 -9.31 37.35
CA ASP A 293 -4.02 -9.44 38.68
C ASP A 293 -5.41 -8.77 38.75
N ALA A 294 -6.05 -8.85 39.93
CA ALA A 294 -7.39 -8.28 40.15
C ALA A 294 -7.42 -6.74 40.11
N ALA A 295 -6.27 -6.08 40.24
CA ALA A 295 -6.13 -4.63 40.11
C ALA A 295 -5.80 -4.22 38.65
N GLY A 296 -5.75 -5.18 37.72
CA GLY A 296 -5.41 -4.93 36.33
C GLY A 296 -3.92 -4.80 36.06
N LYS A 297 -3.02 -5.07 37.02
CA LYS A 297 -1.58 -5.06 36.75
C LYS A 297 -1.19 -6.30 35.97
N VAL A 298 -0.49 -6.11 34.86
CA VAL A 298 -0.03 -7.21 34.01
C VAL A 298 0.98 -8.10 34.75
N THR A 299 0.89 -9.41 34.54
CA THR A 299 1.77 -10.39 35.19
C THR A 299 2.67 -11.08 34.18
N THR A 300 2.12 -11.88 33.28
CA THR A 300 2.89 -12.68 32.33
C THR A 300 2.44 -12.46 30.90
N LEU A 301 3.41 -12.53 29.98
CA LEU A 301 3.23 -12.54 28.53
C LEU A 301 4.01 -13.71 27.95
N ALA A 302 3.31 -14.62 27.27
CA ALA A 302 3.91 -15.66 26.46
C ALA A 302 3.50 -15.46 25.00
N ALA A 303 4.47 -15.59 24.09
CA ALA A 303 4.24 -15.42 22.65
C ALA A 303 4.86 -16.54 21.82
N ARG A 304 4.16 -16.96 20.78
CA ARG A 304 4.71 -17.77 19.69
C ARG A 304 4.41 -17.09 18.38
N PHE A 305 5.38 -17.00 17.47
CA PHE A 305 5.11 -16.40 16.17
C PHE A 305 5.91 -17.00 15.04
N ASP A 306 5.26 -17.10 13.88
CA ASP A 306 5.87 -17.47 12.62
C ASP A 306 5.82 -16.29 11.65
N VAL A 307 6.96 -16.00 11.02
CA VAL A 307 7.12 -14.89 10.08
C VAL A 307 7.36 -15.43 8.68
N ASP A 308 6.49 -15.08 7.73
CA ASP A 308 6.66 -15.46 6.32
C ASP A 308 7.75 -14.60 5.67
N ASN A 309 8.97 -15.16 5.58
CA ASN A 309 10.16 -14.49 5.05
C ASN A 309 10.13 -14.34 3.53
N GLY A 310 9.47 -15.27 2.83
CA GLY A 310 9.65 -15.48 1.39
C GLY A 310 10.85 -16.38 1.10
N ALA A 311 11.33 -16.38 -0.14
CA ALA A 311 12.28 -17.39 -0.62
C ALA A 311 13.74 -17.18 -0.18
N TYR A 312 14.10 -15.98 0.28
CA TYR A 312 15.47 -15.59 0.65
C TYR A 312 15.44 -14.61 1.82
N ASN A 313 16.54 -14.53 2.55
CA ASN A 313 16.74 -13.57 3.62
C ASN A 313 16.90 -12.16 3.10
N GLN A 314 16.42 -11.24 3.94
CA GLN A 314 16.47 -9.79 3.83
C GLN A 314 16.40 -9.25 5.27
N ALA A 315 15.53 -8.28 5.55
CA ALA A 315 15.27 -7.79 6.90
C ALA A 315 14.47 -8.77 7.80
N GLY A 316 13.89 -9.85 7.25
CA GLY A 316 13.03 -10.80 7.97
C GLY A 316 13.58 -11.27 9.32
N PRO A 317 14.78 -11.88 9.37
CA PRO A 317 15.41 -12.27 10.62
C PRO A 317 15.63 -11.11 11.61
N GLY A 318 16.06 -9.95 11.11
CA GLY A 318 16.28 -8.74 11.92
C GLY A 318 14.99 -8.19 12.54
N GLU A 319 13.91 -8.14 11.77
CA GLU A 319 12.59 -7.69 12.23
C GLU A 319 11.94 -8.67 13.20
N MET A 320 12.15 -9.97 12.99
CA MET A 320 11.73 -10.99 13.94
C MET A 320 12.39 -10.79 15.31
N VAL A 321 13.71 -10.55 15.31
CA VAL A 321 14.46 -10.27 16.54
C VAL A 321 13.96 -8.99 17.20
N TYR A 322 13.78 -7.90 16.44
CA TYR A 322 13.25 -6.64 16.96
C TYR A 322 11.86 -6.82 17.59
N GLY A 323 10.93 -7.46 16.86
CA GLY A 323 9.57 -7.72 17.35
C GLY A 323 9.54 -8.52 18.64
N SER A 324 10.45 -9.48 18.81
CA SER A 324 10.59 -10.24 20.06
C SER A 324 10.97 -9.37 21.26
N VAL A 325 11.84 -8.36 21.08
CA VAL A 325 12.27 -7.53 22.21
C VAL A 325 11.24 -6.43 22.51
N ALA A 326 10.69 -5.80 21.46
CA ALA A 326 9.68 -4.75 21.60
C ALA A 326 8.42 -5.24 22.32
N LEU A 327 7.99 -6.48 22.04
CA LEU A 327 6.84 -7.11 22.70
C LEU A 327 7.01 -7.15 24.24
N GLY A 328 8.19 -7.56 24.72
CA GLY A 328 8.51 -7.65 26.14
C GLY A 328 8.72 -6.30 26.83
N SER A 329 8.95 -5.21 26.09
CA SER A 329 9.16 -3.86 26.63
C SER A 329 7.92 -2.97 26.64
N SER A 330 6.81 -3.42 26.05
CA SER A 330 5.65 -2.55 25.83
C SER A 330 4.88 -2.18 27.11
N TYR A 331 4.93 -3.04 28.13
CA TYR A 331 4.29 -2.86 29.43
C TYR A 331 5.19 -3.41 30.55
N ARG A 332 4.82 -3.13 31.80
CA ARG A 332 5.56 -3.55 33.01
C ARG A 332 5.27 -5.02 33.39
N TRP A 333 5.61 -5.96 32.50
CA TRP A 333 5.46 -7.40 32.72
C TRP A 333 6.34 -7.91 33.88
N LEU A 334 5.86 -8.91 34.61
CA LEU A 334 6.64 -9.64 35.63
C LEU A 334 7.39 -10.84 35.03
N GLY A 335 6.87 -11.43 33.96
CA GLY A 335 7.49 -12.54 33.23
C GLY A 335 7.17 -12.48 31.74
N TYR A 336 8.18 -12.74 30.91
CA TYR A 336 8.06 -12.70 29.45
C TYR A 336 8.75 -13.90 28.81
N GLN A 337 8.01 -14.63 27.98
CA GLN A 337 8.55 -15.71 27.16
C GLN A 337 8.15 -15.54 25.70
N ALA A 338 9.08 -15.80 24.79
CA ALA A 338 8.74 -15.87 23.37
C ALA A 338 9.56 -16.89 22.60
N GLU A 339 8.91 -17.46 21.59
CA GLU A 339 9.52 -18.32 20.59
C GLU A 339 9.08 -17.88 19.20
N GLY A 340 10.05 -17.55 18.33
CA GLY A 340 9.79 -17.01 17.01
C GLY A 340 10.55 -17.74 15.91
N ARG A 341 9.90 -18.05 14.78
CA ARG A 341 10.55 -18.66 13.60
C ARG A 341 10.36 -17.78 12.37
N CYS A 342 11.45 -17.49 11.67
CA CYS A 342 11.43 -16.85 10.37
C CYS A 342 11.44 -17.95 9.31
N VAL A 343 10.39 -18.05 8.49
CA VAL A 343 10.10 -19.24 7.68
C VAL A 343 10.24 -18.92 6.19
N TYR A 344 11.03 -19.72 5.48
CA TYR A 344 11.13 -19.64 4.03
C TYR A 344 9.83 -20.15 3.37
N THR A 345 9.36 -19.42 2.37
CA THR A 345 8.24 -19.83 1.51
C THR A 345 8.57 -19.56 0.05
N ASN A 346 7.91 -20.23 -0.89
CA ASN A 346 8.08 -20.00 -2.33
C ASN A 346 7.39 -18.71 -2.83
N LYS A 347 7.58 -17.61 -2.09
CA LYS A 347 7.13 -16.25 -2.41
C LYS A 347 8.33 -15.32 -2.55
N VAL A 348 8.11 -14.14 -3.13
CA VAL A 348 9.15 -13.10 -3.18
C VAL A 348 9.59 -12.73 -1.75
N PRO A 349 10.91 -12.54 -1.53
CA PRO A 349 11.44 -12.10 -0.25
C PRO A 349 10.77 -10.81 0.26
N ALA A 350 10.26 -10.84 1.49
CA ALA A 350 9.81 -9.63 2.18
C ALA A 350 11.01 -8.88 2.78
N SER A 351 10.85 -7.62 3.14
CA SER A 351 11.88 -6.81 3.78
C SER A 351 11.24 -5.64 4.54
N SER A 352 12.04 -4.64 4.88
CA SER A 352 11.61 -3.54 5.72
C SER A 352 10.54 -2.68 5.13
N PHE A 353 9.57 -2.38 5.99
CA PHE A 353 8.46 -1.47 5.78
C PHE A 353 8.34 -0.64 7.07
N ARG A 354 8.01 0.64 6.97
CA ARG A 354 7.68 1.55 8.08
C ARG A 354 7.04 0.81 9.27
N GLY A 355 7.69 0.86 10.45
CA GLY A 355 7.28 0.11 11.65
C GLY A 355 7.76 -1.34 11.68
N ALA A 356 8.88 -1.64 11.02
CA ALA A 356 9.56 -2.93 10.85
C ALA A 356 9.38 -3.89 12.03
N GLY A 357 8.67 -5.01 11.82
CA GLY A 357 8.24 -5.98 12.86
C GLY A 357 7.26 -5.44 13.93
N GLY A 358 7.46 -4.21 14.40
CA GLY A 358 6.69 -3.57 15.46
C GLY A 358 5.20 -3.40 15.14
N TYR A 359 4.82 -3.15 13.89
CA TYR A 359 3.41 -3.01 13.50
C TYR A 359 2.58 -4.26 13.85
N ALA A 360 2.99 -5.44 13.38
CA ALA A 360 2.19 -6.66 13.54
C ALA A 360 2.10 -7.10 15.00
N ILE A 361 3.21 -7.02 15.72
CA ILE A 361 3.32 -7.38 17.13
C ILE A 361 2.54 -6.40 18.01
N ASN A 362 2.68 -5.08 17.79
CA ASN A 362 1.93 -4.08 18.56
C ASN A 362 0.42 -4.17 18.28
N TRP A 363 0.02 -4.44 17.03
CA TRP A 363 -1.39 -4.66 16.70
C TRP A 363 -1.98 -5.84 17.48
N ALA A 364 -1.32 -7.00 17.45
CA ALA A 364 -1.77 -8.17 18.19
C ALA A 364 -1.80 -7.92 19.71
N LEU A 365 -0.74 -7.30 20.25
CA LEU A 365 -0.64 -6.97 21.67
C LEU A 365 -1.74 -6.02 22.12
N GLU A 366 -1.93 -4.88 21.44
CA GLU A 366 -2.88 -3.86 21.87
C GLU A 366 -4.34 -4.27 21.73
N CYS A 367 -4.65 -5.14 20.76
CA CYS A 367 -5.96 -5.80 20.70
C CYS A 367 -6.15 -6.77 21.86
N ALA A 368 -5.10 -7.52 22.21
CA ALA A 368 -5.13 -8.45 23.34
C ALA A 368 -5.21 -7.73 24.70
N ILE A 369 -4.52 -6.60 24.87
CA ILE A 369 -4.60 -5.75 26.06
C ILE A 369 -6.00 -5.18 26.24
N ASP A 370 -6.64 -4.72 25.16
CA ASP A 370 -8.01 -4.19 25.22
C ASP A 370 -9.03 -5.28 25.62
N GLU A 371 -8.89 -6.50 25.08
CA GLU A 371 -9.68 -7.66 25.49
C GLU A 371 -9.42 -8.07 26.96
N LEU A 372 -8.18 -7.96 27.43
CA LEU A 372 -7.82 -8.27 28.82
C LEU A 372 -8.39 -7.23 29.80
N ALA A 373 -8.35 -5.95 29.43
CA ALA A 373 -8.93 -4.86 30.22
C ALA A 373 -10.45 -5.07 30.41
N GLU A 374 -11.17 -5.41 29.33
CA GLU A 374 -12.60 -5.72 29.40
C GLU A 374 -12.90 -6.93 30.29
N LYS A 375 -12.08 -7.99 30.21
CA LYS A 375 -12.21 -9.17 31.09
C LYS A 375 -11.98 -8.85 32.57
N ALA A 376 -11.10 -7.90 32.86
CA ALA A 376 -10.85 -7.39 34.20
C ALA A 376 -11.92 -6.40 34.67
N GLY A 377 -12.81 -5.94 33.78
CA GLY A 377 -13.82 -4.92 34.09
C GLY A 377 -13.23 -3.53 34.31
N ILE A 378 -12.07 -3.24 33.70
CA ILE A 378 -11.36 -1.97 33.85
C ILE A 378 -11.44 -1.20 32.52
N ASP A 379 -11.62 0.12 32.60
CA ASP A 379 -11.60 0.96 31.40
C ASP A 379 -10.29 0.79 30.61
N PRO A 380 -10.32 0.66 29.27
CA PRO A 380 -9.12 0.45 28.48
C PRO A 380 -8.02 1.51 28.60
N ILE A 381 -8.36 2.78 28.88
CA ILE A 381 -7.36 3.83 29.13
C ILE A 381 -6.81 3.68 30.55
N ASP A 382 -7.67 3.47 31.54
CA ASP A 382 -7.23 3.29 32.94
C ASP A 382 -6.35 2.04 33.10
N PHE A 383 -6.68 0.94 32.42
CA PHE A 383 -5.85 -0.27 32.39
C PHE A 383 -4.44 0.03 31.84
N ARG A 384 -4.35 0.82 30.77
CA ARG A 384 -3.06 1.25 30.20
C ARG A 384 -2.31 2.19 31.14
N LEU A 385 -2.99 3.11 31.81
CA LEU A 385 -2.39 4.02 32.79
C LEU A 385 -1.80 3.28 33.99
N VAL A 386 -2.44 2.22 34.47
CA VAL A 386 -1.91 1.39 35.58
C VAL A 386 -0.63 0.66 35.16
N ASN A 387 -0.55 0.23 33.90
CA ASN A 387 0.57 -0.56 33.37
C ASN A 387 1.59 0.27 32.57
N ALA A 388 1.37 1.57 32.43
CA ALA A 388 2.24 2.47 31.70
C ALA A 388 3.63 2.53 32.34
N ILE A 389 4.63 2.55 31.46
CA ILE A 389 6.03 2.78 31.82
C ILE A 389 6.16 4.14 32.52
N SER A 390 6.99 4.20 33.55
CA SER A 390 7.32 5.40 34.34
C SER A 390 7.75 6.56 33.45
N ASP A 391 7.40 7.77 33.86
CA ASP A 391 7.72 9.01 33.13
C ASP A 391 9.24 9.29 33.13
N GLU A 392 9.97 8.77 34.11
CA GLU A 392 11.43 8.93 34.26
C GLU A 392 12.10 7.61 34.68
N ASP A 393 13.33 7.41 34.18
CA ASP A 393 14.30 6.38 34.53
C ASP A 393 13.72 5.00 34.95
N GLU A 394 13.28 4.23 33.94
CA GLU A 394 12.87 2.84 34.11
C GLU A 394 13.68 1.90 33.20
N VAL A 395 13.95 0.68 33.67
CA VAL A 395 14.52 -0.38 32.84
C VAL A 395 13.46 -1.43 32.56
N SER A 396 13.18 -1.69 31.29
CA SER A 396 12.20 -2.69 30.88
C SER A 396 12.67 -4.11 31.22
N LEU A 397 11.74 -5.07 31.20
CA LEU A 397 12.06 -6.47 31.49
C LEU A 397 13.12 -7.06 30.53
N THR A 398 13.20 -6.53 29.31
CA THR A 398 14.18 -6.95 28.28
C THR A 398 15.41 -6.05 28.21
N GLY A 399 15.58 -5.11 29.15
CA GLY A 399 16.79 -4.29 29.30
C GLY A 399 16.77 -2.91 28.64
N TRP A 400 15.63 -2.43 28.15
CA TRP A 400 15.55 -1.08 27.56
C TRP A 400 15.66 -0.01 28.64
N GLN A 401 16.58 0.94 28.47
CA GLN A 401 16.77 2.04 29.41
C GLN A 401 15.90 3.24 29.00
N ILE A 402 14.73 3.34 29.60
CA ILE A 402 13.73 4.36 29.28
C ILE A 402 13.93 5.55 30.21
N LYS A 403 14.64 6.57 29.71
CA LYS A 403 15.02 7.76 30.49
C LYS A 403 13.94 8.83 30.55
N SER A 404 13.05 8.85 29.56
CA SER A 404 11.92 9.79 29.50
C SER A 404 10.73 9.14 28.79
N SER A 405 9.53 9.32 29.33
CA SER A 405 8.28 8.80 28.77
C SER A 405 7.15 9.81 28.93
N GLY A 406 6.45 10.09 27.84
CA GLY A 406 5.20 10.86 27.82
C GLY A 406 3.96 9.99 27.64
N LEU A 407 4.04 8.68 27.86
CA LEU A 407 2.94 7.76 27.55
C LEU A 407 1.65 8.10 28.32
N ARG A 408 1.76 8.42 29.62
CA ARG A 408 0.59 8.82 30.44
C ARG A 408 -0.07 10.08 29.89
N ARG A 409 0.72 11.10 29.59
CA ARG A 409 0.24 12.36 28.98
C ARG A 409 -0.41 12.11 27.62
N CYS A 410 0.12 11.18 26.82
CA CYS A 410 -0.50 10.81 25.55
C CYS A 410 -1.87 10.15 25.76
N LEU A 411 -1.99 9.24 26.73
CA LEU A 411 -3.25 8.57 27.06
C LEU A 411 -4.31 9.57 27.57
N GLU A 412 -3.90 10.51 28.42
CA GLU A 412 -4.76 11.59 28.91
C GLU A 412 -5.21 12.52 27.77
N ALA A 413 -4.28 12.94 26.91
CA ALA A 413 -4.57 13.81 25.77
C ALA A 413 -5.56 13.17 24.78
N VAL A 414 -5.44 11.86 24.50
CA VAL A 414 -6.43 11.19 23.64
C VAL A 414 -7.76 10.95 24.33
N ARG A 415 -7.78 10.73 25.66
CA ARG A 415 -9.01 10.62 26.46
C ARG A 415 -9.85 11.89 26.31
N GLU A 416 -9.22 13.05 26.50
CA GLU A 416 -9.86 14.36 26.34
C GLU A 416 -10.22 14.63 24.88
N GLY A 417 -9.26 14.56 23.96
CA GLY A 417 -9.46 14.97 22.57
C GLY A 417 -10.53 14.17 21.82
N ILE A 418 -10.74 12.89 22.17
CA ILE A 418 -11.80 12.07 21.54
C ILE A 418 -13.15 12.24 22.23
N GLY A 419 -13.19 12.79 23.44
CA GLY A 419 -14.36 12.77 24.32
C GLY A 419 -14.66 11.36 24.86
N TRP A 420 -13.62 10.67 25.35
CA TRP A 420 -13.69 9.24 25.72
C TRP A 420 -14.76 8.95 26.77
N ASP A 421 -14.77 9.70 27.86
CA ASP A 421 -15.66 9.43 29.00
C ASP A 421 -17.15 9.60 28.65
N GLU A 422 -17.45 10.47 27.69
CA GLU A 422 -18.81 10.64 27.16
C GLU A 422 -19.18 9.49 26.20
N LYS A 423 -18.27 9.13 25.29
CA LYS A 423 -18.56 8.23 24.16
C LYS A 423 -18.39 6.75 24.49
N ARG A 424 -17.48 6.38 25.38
CA ARG A 424 -17.21 4.98 25.74
C ARG A 424 -18.45 4.30 26.32
N PRO A 425 -19.24 4.90 27.23
CA PRO A 425 -20.48 4.28 27.70
C PRO A 425 -21.58 4.14 26.63
N GLN A 426 -21.49 4.90 25.52
CA GLN A 426 -22.48 4.91 24.44
C GLN A 426 -22.20 3.85 23.34
N GLY A 427 -21.21 2.98 23.57
CA GLY A 427 -20.83 1.93 22.64
C GLY A 427 -21.96 1.00 22.20
N GLY A 428 -21.75 0.39 21.04
CA GLY A 428 -22.71 -0.52 20.42
C GLY A 428 -23.57 0.14 19.35
N LYS A 429 -24.45 -0.66 18.72
CA LYS A 429 -25.31 -0.23 17.60
C LYS A 429 -24.55 0.32 16.39
N GLY A 430 -23.31 -0.14 16.18
CA GLY A 430 -22.51 0.25 15.02
C GLY A 430 -21.75 1.57 15.19
N ARG A 431 -21.60 2.11 16.40
CA ARG A 431 -20.64 3.19 16.70
C ARG A 431 -19.75 2.85 17.87
N GLY A 432 -18.48 3.21 17.79
CA GLY A 432 -17.54 2.90 18.86
C GLY A 432 -16.29 3.76 18.87
N VAL A 433 -15.67 3.80 20.05
CA VAL A 433 -14.37 4.43 20.29
C VAL A 433 -13.38 3.37 20.76
N GLY A 434 -12.14 3.47 20.30
CA GLY A 434 -11.06 2.56 20.65
C GLY A 434 -9.76 3.29 20.87
N VAL A 435 -8.88 2.73 21.70
CA VAL A 435 -7.58 3.29 22.05
C VAL A 435 -6.50 2.23 21.85
N ALA A 436 -5.30 2.69 21.50
CA ALA A 436 -4.09 1.89 21.57
C ALA A 436 -2.88 2.79 21.86
N CYS A 437 -1.82 2.21 22.42
CA CYS A 437 -0.55 2.88 22.59
C CYS A 437 0.63 2.09 22.01
N THR A 438 1.79 2.73 21.96
CA THR A 438 3.01 2.15 21.38
C THR A 438 4.24 2.75 22.04
N ILE A 439 5.27 1.93 22.22
CA ILE A 439 6.66 2.34 22.40
C ILE A 439 7.44 2.00 21.13
N HIS A 440 8.28 2.90 20.64
CA HIS A 440 9.12 2.67 19.46
C HIS A 440 10.52 3.24 19.63
N VAL A 441 11.51 2.59 19.03
CA VAL A 441 12.91 3.03 19.08
C VAL A 441 13.14 4.34 18.33
N THR A 442 14.13 5.11 18.78
CA THR A 442 14.69 6.26 18.06
C THR A 442 16.13 5.94 17.72
N ALA A 443 16.35 5.44 16.51
CA ALA A 443 17.57 4.74 16.08
C ALA A 443 17.77 3.39 16.79
N LEU A 444 18.51 2.49 16.14
CA LEU A 444 18.97 1.25 16.78
C LEU A 444 20.38 1.46 17.33
N SER A 445 20.64 0.99 18.56
CA SER A 445 21.94 1.00 19.24
C SER A 445 22.92 -0.01 18.64
N ARG A 446 23.20 0.13 17.35
CA ARG A 446 24.25 -0.60 16.64
C ARG A 446 25.35 0.39 16.26
N ASP A 447 26.60 -0.05 16.34
CA ASP A 447 27.78 0.79 16.07
C ASP A 447 27.63 1.61 14.77
N TYR A 448 27.27 0.96 13.66
CA TYR A 448 27.09 1.67 12.39
C TYR A 448 25.87 2.61 12.38
N MET A 449 24.76 2.27 13.05
CA MET A 449 23.50 3.03 13.02
C MET A 449 23.54 4.32 13.85
N LEU A 450 24.33 4.36 14.93
CA LEU A 450 24.45 5.54 15.79
C LEU A 450 25.55 6.53 15.37
N ARG A 451 26.09 6.37 14.16
CA ARG A 451 27.12 7.25 13.61
C ARG A 451 26.58 8.09 12.46
N SER A 452 26.84 9.39 12.51
CA SER A 452 26.57 10.31 11.40
C SER A 452 27.62 11.42 11.39
N SER A 453 28.08 11.77 10.21
CA SER A 453 29.04 12.84 9.98
C SER A 453 28.36 13.98 9.24
N CYS A 454 28.79 15.20 9.53
CA CYS A 454 28.33 16.39 8.83
C CYS A 454 29.54 17.29 8.53
N ALA A 455 29.53 17.93 7.36
CA ALA A 455 30.51 18.93 6.99
C ALA A 455 29.81 20.23 6.57
N LEU A 456 30.51 21.34 6.75
CA LEU A 456 30.00 22.68 6.47
C LEU A 456 31.13 23.53 5.90
N ASP A 457 30.80 24.26 4.84
CA ASP A 457 31.67 25.23 4.19
C ASP A 457 31.01 26.62 4.23
N ILE A 458 31.76 27.68 4.54
CA ILE A 458 31.29 29.07 4.53
C ILE A 458 32.13 29.86 3.54
N ASP A 459 31.48 30.44 2.54
CA ASP A 459 32.16 31.25 1.52
C ASP A 459 32.40 32.70 1.98
N ARG A 460 33.14 33.46 1.17
CA ARG A 460 33.41 34.90 1.39
C ARG A 460 32.19 35.80 1.49
N LYS A 461 31.01 35.35 1.04
CA LYS A 461 29.74 36.07 1.16
C LYS A 461 28.95 35.66 2.40
N GLY A 462 29.45 34.69 3.17
CA GLY A 462 28.77 34.12 4.34
C GLY A 462 27.72 33.08 3.96
N HIS A 463 27.70 32.59 2.71
CA HIS A 463 26.81 31.51 2.30
C HIS A 463 27.32 30.18 2.86
N VAL A 464 26.40 29.41 3.45
CA VAL A 464 26.71 28.17 4.16
C VAL A 464 26.28 26.98 3.30
N THR A 465 27.22 26.09 2.99
CA THR A 465 26.94 24.82 2.31
C THR A 465 27.11 23.67 3.27
N ILE A 466 26.04 22.93 3.54
CA ILE A 466 26.04 21.75 4.41
C ILE A 466 26.17 20.50 3.54
N ARG A 467 26.99 19.53 3.98
CA ARG A 467 27.14 18.23 3.35
C ARG A 467 26.82 17.14 4.37
N SER A 468 25.79 16.35 4.11
CA SER A 468 25.33 15.28 5.01
C SER A 468 24.95 14.03 4.24
N GLY A 469 25.41 12.85 4.66
CA GLY A 469 25.04 11.58 4.00
C GLY A 469 23.59 11.14 4.24
N CYS A 470 22.82 11.87 5.05
CA CYS A 470 21.47 11.50 5.46
C CYS A 470 20.49 11.49 4.26
N GLY A 471 19.74 10.39 4.12
CA GLY A 471 18.66 10.27 3.14
C GLY A 471 17.40 11.03 3.55
N ASP A 472 16.79 11.73 2.60
CA ASP A 472 15.49 12.38 2.77
C ASP A 472 14.54 11.95 1.65
N SER A 473 13.58 11.09 1.99
CA SER A 473 12.56 10.59 1.05
C SER A 473 11.23 11.32 1.19
N GLY A 474 11.27 12.61 1.54
CA GLY A 474 10.10 13.44 1.86
C GLY A 474 9.77 13.51 3.35
N THR A 475 10.65 13.01 4.22
CA THR A 475 10.52 13.04 5.69
C THR A 475 11.03 14.34 6.30
N GLY A 476 11.77 15.16 5.55
CA GLY A 476 12.13 16.54 5.91
C GLY A 476 13.49 16.71 6.60
N GLN A 477 14.34 15.68 6.63
CA GLN A 477 15.67 15.73 7.25
C GLN A 477 16.54 16.86 6.73
N LYS A 478 16.51 17.15 5.41
CA LYS A 478 17.27 18.27 4.84
C LYS A 478 16.92 19.58 5.54
N THR A 479 15.63 19.79 5.75
CA THR A 479 15.08 21.00 6.37
C THR A 479 15.44 21.06 7.84
N LEU A 480 15.33 19.94 8.57
CA LEU A 480 15.72 19.87 9.97
C LEU A 480 17.21 20.21 10.17
N ILE A 481 18.09 19.63 9.35
CA ILE A 481 19.53 19.92 9.37
C ILE A 481 19.80 21.41 9.11
N CYS A 482 19.16 21.99 8.08
CA CYS A 482 19.29 23.41 7.77
C CYS A 482 18.79 24.31 8.92
N GLN A 483 17.61 24.00 9.49
CA GLN A 483 17.05 24.76 10.62
C GLN A 483 17.98 24.72 11.85
N THR A 484 18.61 23.57 12.12
CA THR A 484 19.58 23.42 13.20
C THR A 484 20.81 24.30 12.99
N VAL A 485 21.43 24.24 11.82
CA VAL A 485 22.61 25.06 11.50
C VAL A 485 22.26 26.54 11.51
N ALA A 486 21.16 26.94 10.86
CA ALA A 486 20.68 28.32 10.83
C ALA A 486 20.42 28.88 12.24
N THR A 487 19.81 28.08 13.12
CA THR A 487 19.55 28.51 14.51
C THR A 487 20.84 28.73 15.29
N ILE A 488 21.83 27.83 15.15
CA ILE A 488 23.07 27.91 15.92
C ILE A 488 23.99 29.02 15.40
N LEU A 489 24.13 29.16 14.08
CA LEU A 489 24.96 30.20 13.46
C LEU A 489 24.21 31.55 13.29
N ASN A 490 22.93 31.61 13.65
CA ASN A 490 22.06 32.79 13.54
C ASN A 490 22.11 33.46 12.14
N VAL A 491 22.00 32.63 11.09
CA VAL A 491 21.90 33.01 9.68
C VAL A 491 20.50 32.73 9.14
N ALA A 492 20.13 33.36 8.03
CA ALA A 492 18.84 33.12 7.38
C ALA A 492 18.86 31.78 6.61
N MET A 493 17.69 31.14 6.47
CA MET A 493 17.57 29.84 5.79
C MET A 493 17.94 29.91 4.29
N ASP A 494 17.76 31.07 3.65
CA ASP A 494 18.11 31.31 2.24
C ASP A 494 19.62 31.47 2.01
N GLN A 495 20.40 31.69 3.08
CA GLN A 495 21.87 31.67 3.06
C GLN A 495 22.43 30.25 3.24
N ILE A 496 21.57 29.22 3.31
CA ILE A 496 21.98 27.83 3.48
C ILE A 496 21.60 27.01 2.26
N SER A 497 22.54 26.19 1.82
CA SER A 497 22.31 25.10 0.87
C SER A 497 22.75 23.78 1.46
N ILE A 498 22.17 22.67 1.00
CA ILE A 498 22.50 21.33 1.49
C ILE A 498 22.66 20.34 0.34
N VAL A 499 23.73 19.55 0.43
CA VAL A 499 24.00 18.39 -0.44
C VAL A 499 23.79 17.13 0.40
N THR A 500 23.00 16.20 -0.14
CA THR A 500 22.71 14.92 0.52
C THR A 500 22.97 13.75 -0.39
N THR A 501 23.19 12.57 0.18
CA THR A 501 23.20 11.26 -0.50
C THR A 501 24.21 11.03 -1.64
N ASP A 502 25.00 12.00 -2.07
CA ASP A 502 26.15 11.80 -2.96
C ASP A 502 27.35 11.24 -2.18
N THR A 503 27.79 10.02 -2.50
CA THR A 503 28.82 9.32 -1.72
C THR A 503 30.24 9.84 -1.93
N LEU A 504 30.46 10.74 -2.88
CA LEU A 504 31.73 11.47 -3.03
C LEU A 504 31.69 12.79 -2.26
N ALA A 505 30.58 13.54 -2.38
CA ALA A 505 30.49 14.88 -1.82
C ALA A 505 30.15 14.90 -0.33
N THR A 506 29.42 13.90 0.16
CA THR A 506 28.90 13.88 1.54
C THR A 506 29.68 12.96 2.45
N PRO A 507 29.85 13.30 3.73
CA PRO A 507 30.54 12.44 4.69
C PRO A 507 29.67 11.22 5.07
N HIS A 508 30.19 10.34 5.95
CA HIS A 508 29.53 9.09 6.29
C HIS A 508 28.18 9.30 7.02
N ASP A 509 27.15 8.55 6.62
CA ASP A 509 25.90 8.40 7.37
C ASP A 509 25.34 6.99 7.13
N ALA A 510 24.68 6.43 8.14
CA ALA A 510 24.05 5.11 8.06
C ALA A 510 22.69 5.09 7.36
N GLY A 511 22.26 6.21 6.77
CA GLY A 511 21.00 6.37 6.07
C GLY A 511 19.81 6.66 6.98
N ALA A 512 18.63 6.76 6.38
CA ALA A 512 17.36 6.87 7.10
C ALA A 512 16.75 5.48 7.35
N GLY A 513 16.48 5.17 8.62
CA GLY A 513 15.89 3.92 9.09
C GLY A 513 15.74 3.94 10.62
N ALA A 514 14.83 3.14 11.19
CA ALA A 514 14.55 3.11 12.63
C ALA A 514 14.29 4.50 13.24
N SER A 515 13.64 5.39 12.49
CA SER A 515 13.35 6.77 12.90
C SER A 515 14.58 7.59 13.36
N ARG A 516 15.80 7.26 12.88
CA ARG A 516 17.05 7.89 13.33
C ARG A 516 17.31 9.30 12.80
N GLY A 517 16.71 9.68 11.67
CA GLY A 517 17.10 10.88 10.91
C GLY A 517 16.98 12.18 11.71
N SER A 518 15.88 12.38 12.44
CA SER A 518 15.68 13.55 13.31
C SER A 518 16.57 13.56 14.55
N PHE A 519 17.20 12.43 14.86
CA PHE A 519 18.01 12.25 16.06
C PHE A 519 19.50 12.26 15.73
N VAL A 520 20.00 11.24 15.01
CA VAL A 520 21.44 11.04 14.78
C VAL A 520 22.01 12.05 13.79
N ALA A 521 21.35 12.27 12.65
CA ALA A 521 21.85 13.21 11.64
C ALA A 521 21.72 14.67 12.11
N VAL A 522 20.64 15.00 12.83
CA VAL A 522 20.46 16.34 13.42
C VAL A 522 21.46 16.57 14.57
N ASN A 523 21.76 15.57 15.41
CA ASN A 523 22.84 15.67 16.40
C ASN A 523 24.21 15.90 15.74
N ALA A 524 24.49 15.27 14.59
CA ALA A 524 25.71 15.54 13.83
C ALA A 524 25.78 17.00 13.35
N ALA A 525 24.67 17.53 12.82
CA ALA A 525 24.56 18.93 12.42
C ALA A 525 24.70 19.90 13.60
N GLN A 526 24.07 19.61 14.74
CA GLN A 526 24.19 20.40 15.96
C GLN A 526 25.62 20.38 16.52
N THR A 527 26.25 19.21 16.55
CA THR A 527 27.64 19.04 16.99
C THR A 527 28.58 19.88 16.12
N LEU A 528 28.41 19.79 14.79
CA LEU A 528 29.20 20.56 13.84
C LEU A 528 29.00 22.08 14.03
N ALA A 529 27.75 22.54 14.02
CA ALA A 529 27.45 23.97 14.09
C ALA A 529 27.95 24.61 15.40
N ASN A 530 27.88 23.88 16.52
CA ASN A 530 28.43 24.36 17.79
C ASN A 530 29.97 24.49 17.75
N LYS A 531 30.66 23.53 17.11
CA LYS A 531 32.12 23.62 16.94
C LYS A 531 32.51 24.79 16.04
N VAL A 532 31.83 24.96 14.90
CA VAL A 532 32.02 26.10 13.98
C VAL A 532 31.78 27.42 14.71
N ARG A 533 30.68 27.54 15.46
CA ARG A 533 30.37 28.74 16.25
C ARG A 533 31.48 29.03 17.26
N SER A 534 31.95 28.02 17.99
CA SER A 534 33.01 28.18 18.98
C SER A 534 34.32 28.66 18.35
N ASP A 535 34.72 28.03 17.25
CA ASP A 535 35.97 28.32 16.53
C ASP A 535 35.94 29.73 15.93
N LEU A 536 34.89 30.07 15.18
CA LEU A 536 34.73 31.40 14.58
C LEU A 536 34.55 32.50 15.64
N SER A 537 33.94 32.20 16.79
CA SER A 537 33.89 33.14 17.91
C SER A 537 35.29 33.45 18.45
N ALA A 538 36.17 32.45 18.55
CA ALA A 538 37.55 32.65 18.96
C ALA A 538 38.33 33.52 17.95
N VAL A 539 38.13 33.28 16.63
CA VAL A 539 38.71 34.12 15.57
C VAL A 539 38.20 35.57 15.65
N ALA A 540 36.90 35.76 15.88
CA ALA A 540 36.30 37.08 16.00
C ALA A 540 36.85 37.84 17.23
N LEU A 541 36.97 37.17 18.37
CA LEU A 541 37.54 37.74 19.59
C LEU A 541 39.00 38.18 19.40
N ALA A 542 39.80 37.35 18.72
CA ALA A 542 41.16 37.71 18.34
C ALA A 542 41.19 38.92 17.38
N HIS A 543 40.30 38.95 16.39
CA HIS A 543 40.16 40.08 15.46
C HIS A 543 39.76 41.39 16.16
N PHE A 544 38.89 41.32 17.17
CA PHE A 544 38.47 42.46 17.98
C PHE A 544 39.49 42.86 19.06
N GLY A 545 40.60 42.13 19.21
CA GLY A 545 41.63 42.42 20.21
C GLY A 545 41.24 42.10 21.65
N ASP A 546 40.22 41.26 21.86
CA ASP A 546 39.70 40.90 23.19
C ASP A 546 39.43 39.39 23.27
N GLY A 547 40.45 38.64 23.68
CA GLY A 547 40.46 37.17 23.72
C GLY A 547 39.66 36.50 24.85
N ASN A 548 39.06 37.25 25.79
CA ASN A 548 38.46 36.69 27.02
C ASN A 548 36.98 37.07 27.24
N GLY A 549 36.17 37.20 26.18
CA GLY A 549 34.74 37.49 26.32
C GLY A 549 33.85 36.68 25.36
N GLU A 550 32.53 36.88 25.46
CA GLU A 550 31.57 36.28 24.53
C GLU A 550 31.26 37.24 23.37
N VAL A 551 30.93 36.69 22.21
CA VAL A 551 30.44 37.45 21.05
C VAL A 551 28.96 37.16 20.81
N GLU A 552 28.22 38.17 20.41
CA GLU A 552 26.84 38.02 19.97
C GLU A 552 26.82 37.63 18.49
N TRP A 553 26.02 36.61 18.15
CA TRP A 553 25.74 36.24 16.77
C TRP A 553 24.35 36.77 16.41
N ALA A 554 24.23 37.59 15.38
CA ALA A 554 22.96 38.17 14.95
C ALA A 554 22.91 38.41 13.43
N GLY A 555 22.03 37.71 12.73
CA GLY A 555 21.75 37.98 11.30
C GLY A 555 22.95 37.78 10.37
N GLY A 556 23.79 36.78 10.64
CA GLY A 556 25.03 36.56 9.88
C GLY A 556 26.17 37.53 10.22
N GLU A 557 26.06 38.27 11.32
CA GLU A 557 27.13 39.11 11.86
C GLU A 557 27.55 38.62 13.25
N ILE A 558 28.83 38.82 13.58
CA ILE A 558 29.41 38.56 14.89
C ILE A 558 29.77 39.90 15.51
N ARG A 559 29.28 40.16 16.72
CA ARG A 559 29.34 41.48 17.37
C ARG A 559 29.95 41.40 18.76
N LYS A 560 30.70 42.45 19.14
CA LYS A 560 31.18 42.70 20.50
C LYS A 560 31.27 44.20 20.77
N GLY A 561 30.34 44.73 21.56
CA GLY A 561 30.21 46.18 21.75
C GLY A 561 29.94 46.87 20.41
N ASN A 562 30.82 47.79 19.99
CA ASN A 562 30.74 48.48 18.71
C ASN A 562 31.47 47.76 17.56
N HIS A 563 32.15 46.65 17.84
CA HIS A 563 32.83 45.86 16.81
C HIS A 563 31.85 44.90 16.17
N VAL A 564 31.85 44.85 14.84
CA VAL A 564 31.01 43.98 14.02
C VAL A 564 31.87 43.41 12.90
N ILE A 565 31.72 42.13 12.62
CA ILE A 565 32.28 41.48 11.43
C ILE A 565 31.23 40.60 10.79
N ALA A 566 31.10 40.67 9.46
CA ALA A 566 30.20 39.80 8.72
C ALA A 566 30.73 38.36 8.70
N LEU A 567 29.86 37.37 8.69
CA LEU A 567 30.24 35.95 8.70
C LEU A 567 31.17 35.58 7.52
N GLY A 568 30.93 36.15 6.33
CA GLY A 568 31.78 35.92 5.16
C GLY A 568 33.20 36.47 5.32
N GLU A 569 33.33 37.66 5.91
CA GLU A 569 34.64 38.26 6.21
C GLU A 569 35.37 37.47 7.30
N LEU A 570 34.65 37.02 8.32
CA LEU A 570 35.20 36.19 9.38
C LEU A 570 35.64 34.82 8.84
N ALA A 571 34.89 34.23 7.91
CA ALA A 571 35.24 33.00 7.23
C ALA A 571 36.53 33.15 6.41
N LEU A 572 36.74 34.30 5.75
CA LEU A 572 38.00 34.62 5.08
C LEU A 572 39.18 34.68 6.07
N LEU A 573 39.00 35.37 7.21
CA LEU A 573 40.03 35.46 8.24
C LEU A 573 40.40 34.09 8.81
N ALA A 574 39.39 33.24 9.07
CA ALA A 574 39.59 31.90 9.59
C ALA A 574 40.18 30.93 8.56
N GLY A 575 39.79 31.05 7.29
CA GLY A 575 40.25 30.20 6.18
C GLY A 575 41.65 30.54 5.65
N GLY A 576 42.14 31.75 5.94
CA GLY A 576 43.44 32.22 5.48
C GLY A 576 43.57 32.12 3.96
N ALA A 577 44.61 31.43 3.48
CA ALA A 577 44.92 31.29 2.06
C ALA A 577 43.84 30.53 1.24
N ALA A 578 42.94 29.80 1.90
CA ALA A 578 41.86 29.09 1.21
C ALA A 578 40.72 30.03 0.78
N GLU A 579 40.62 31.24 1.36
CA GLU A 579 39.51 32.19 1.13
C GLU A 579 38.08 31.63 1.39
N PHE A 580 37.97 30.55 2.15
CA PHE A 580 36.71 30.03 2.70
C PHE A 580 36.99 29.26 3.99
N TYR A 581 35.97 29.09 4.83
CA TYR A 581 36.04 28.28 6.04
C TYR A 581 35.42 26.91 5.81
N SER A 582 36.04 25.83 6.31
CA SER A 582 35.53 24.46 6.20
C SER A 582 35.75 23.68 7.47
N MET A 583 34.75 22.93 7.90
CA MET A 583 34.84 22.01 9.02
C MET A 583 34.00 20.76 8.79
N GLN A 584 34.51 19.61 9.22
CA GLN A 584 33.76 18.35 9.31
C GLN A 584 33.82 17.83 10.74
N SER A 585 32.72 17.23 11.20
CA SER A 585 32.70 16.55 12.50
C SER A 585 31.77 15.35 12.50
N ASP A 586 32.05 14.43 13.43
CA ASP A 586 31.27 13.21 13.64
C ASP A 586 30.44 13.31 14.92
N TYR A 587 29.24 12.73 14.85
CA TYR A 587 28.47 12.31 16.00
C TYR A 587 28.51 10.79 16.11
N VAL A 588 28.85 10.30 17.30
CA VAL A 588 28.83 8.88 17.66
C VAL A 588 27.97 8.74 18.91
N GLY A 589 26.80 8.15 18.76
CA GLY A 589 25.93 7.82 19.90
C GLY A 589 26.53 6.70 20.76
N GLN A 590 26.11 6.63 22.02
CA GLN A 590 26.47 5.53 22.92
C GLN A 590 25.74 4.24 22.49
N PHE A 591 26.49 3.16 22.31
CA PHE A 591 25.96 1.81 22.09
C PHE A 591 26.63 0.84 23.07
N HIS A 592 26.01 -0.33 23.25
CA HIS A 592 26.52 -1.42 24.06
C HIS A 592 26.63 -2.68 23.20
N ASP A 593 27.57 -3.56 23.53
CA ASP A 593 27.64 -4.87 22.88
C ASP A 593 26.42 -5.72 23.28
N ALA A 594 25.98 -6.58 22.37
CA ALA A 594 24.84 -7.45 22.61
C ALA A 594 25.12 -8.40 23.79
N ASP A 595 24.25 -8.38 24.80
CA ASP A 595 24.31 -9.32 25.92
C ASP A 595 23.89 -10.72 25.44
N PRO A 596 24.72 -11.77 25.66
CA PRO A 596 24.35 -13.16 25.37
C PRO A 596 23.03 -13.63 25.99
N SER A 597 22.60 -13.01 27.10
CA SER A 597 21.33 -13.28 27.78
C SER A 597 20.10 -12.70 27.06
N GLY A 598 20.31 -11.84 26.07
CA GLY A 598 19.25 -11.12 25.35
C GLY A 598 18.75 -9.86 26.05
N TYR A 599 19.37 -9.47 27.17
CA TYR A 599 19.10 -8.23 27.90
C TYR A 599 19.88 -7.06 27.28
N GLU A 600 19.26 -6.28 26.40
CA GLU A 600 19.98 -5.28 25.59
C GLU A 600 19.17 -3.98 25.46
N ASP A 601 19.82 -2.85 25.75
CA ASP A 601 19.28 -1.52 25.44
C ASP A 601 19.49 -1.20 23.96
N ILE A 602 18.48 -1.47 23.14
CA ILE A 602 18.61 -1.45 21.68
C ILE A 602 18.40 -0.07 21.04
N SER A 603 18.19 0.98 21.82
CA SER A 603 17.96 2.34 21.32
C SER A 603 18.49 3.41 22.28
N PRO A 604 19.00 4.56 21.81
CA PRO A 604 19.45 5.63 22.69
C PRO A 604 18.29 6.28 23.46
N THR A 605 17.11 6.39 22.86
CA THR A 605 15.87 6.88 23.49
C THR A 605 14.64 6.22 22.84
N TYR A 606 13.47 6.33 23.46
CA TYR A 606 12.24 5.69 23.05
C TYR A 606 11.10 6.71 22.95
N SER A 607 10.37 6.63 21.84
CA SER A 607 9.20 7.47 21.55
C SER A 607 7.93 6.74 21.95
N PHE A 608 6.91 7.50 22.36
CA PHE A 608 5.62 6.96 22.76
C PHE A 608 4.50 7.60 21.97
N ALA A 609 3.41 6.87 21.81
CA ALA A 609 2.19 7.40 21.23
C ALA A 609 0.97 6.73 21.86
N ALA A 610 -0.13 7.47 21.88
CA ALA A 610 -1.46 6.93 22.09
C ALA A 610 -2.38 7.48 21.01
N HIS A 611 -3.17 6.63 20.37
CA HIS A 611 -4.19 7.03 19.41
C HIS A 611 -5.56 6.62 19.92
N ALA A 612 -6.54 7.51 19.80
CA ALA A 612 -7.95 7.19 19.98
C ALA A 612 -8.73 7.44 18.68
N VAL A 613 -9.66 6.54 18.38
CA VAL A 613 -10.39 6.54 17.10
C VAL A 613 -11.87 6.39 17.36
N GLU A 614 -12.68 7.15 16.63
CA GLU A 614 -14.13 6.97 16.54
C GLU A 614 -14.50 6.34 15.19
N VAL A 615 -15.33 5.30 15.20
CA VAL A 615 -15.79 4.60 13.99
C VAL A 615 -17.30 4.44 13.94
N GLU A 616 -17.81 4.34 12.71
CA GLU A 616 -19.14 3.82 12.39
C GLU A 616 -18.97 2.50 11.60
N VAL A 617 -19.71 1.46 12.00
CA VAL A 617 -19.63 0.11 11.42
C VAL A 617 -21.03 -0.38 11.05
N ASP A 618 -21.22 -0.74 9.79
CA ASP A 618 -22.41 -1.45 9.33
C ASP A 618 -22.10 -2.95 9.24
N GLU A 619 -22.45 -3.72 10.28
CA GLU A 619 -22.22 -5.17 10.33
C GLU A 619 -22.90 -5.95 9.20
N ARG A 620 -23.96 -5.38 8.60
CA ARG A 620 -24.71 -6.04 7.52
C ARG A 620 -23.90 -6.03 6.22
N THR A 621 -23.15 -4.95 5.98
CA THR A 621 -22.33 -4.80 4.78
C THR A 621 -20.84 -4.97 5.01
N GLY A 622 -20.41 -4.92 6.28
CA GLY A 622 -19.01 -4.93 6.69
C GLY A 622 -18.29 -3.60 6.46
N SER A 623 -19.02 -2.51 6.18
CA SER A 623 -18.42 -1.20 5.91
C SER A 623 -17.96 -0.55 7.22
N VAL A 624 -16.74 0.00 7.22
CA VAL A 624 -16.20 0.77 8.35
C VAL A 624 -15.90 2.19 7.87
N LYS A 625 -16.39 3.18 8.61
CA LYS A 625 -16.06 4.60 8.42
C LYS A 625 -15.34 5.12 9.64
N VAL A 626 -14.12 5.61 9.46
CA VAL A 626 -13.39 6.31 10.52
C VAL A 626 -13.87 7.76 10.56
N LEU A 627 -14.43 8.17 11.71
CA LEU A 627 -15.07 9.48 11.88
C LEU A 627 -14.09 10.53 12.38
N LYS A 628 -13.23 10.16 13.33
CA LYS A 628 -12.21 11.03 13.94
C LYS A 628 -11.03 10.21 14.43
N VAL A 629 -9.83 10.74 14.27
CA VAL A 629 -8.60 10.22 14.90
C VAL A 629 -7.99 11.32 15.77
N VAL A 630 -7.63 10.97 16.99
CA VAL A 630 -6.82 11.82 17.89
C VAL A 630 -5.51 11.07 18.12
N ALA A 631 -4.41 11.67 17.69
CA ALA A 631 -3.08 11.07 17.68
C ALA A 631 -2.15 11.89 18.58
N ALA A 632 -1.91 11.41 19.80
CA ALA A 632 -0.98 12.01 20.74
C ALA A 632 0.40 11.33 20.68
N HIS A 633 1.45 12.13 20.66
CA HIS A 633 2.82 11.67 20.49
C HIS A 633 3.77 12.32 21.50
N ASP A 634 4.55 11.49 22.19
CA ASP A 634 5.84 11.86 22.78
C ASP A 634 6.93 11.52 21.75
N SER A 635 7.32 12.57 21.02
CA SER A 635 8.49 12.57 20.16
C SER A 635 9.52 13.58 20.64
N GLY A 636 9.56 13.83 21.96
CA GLY A 636 10.38 14.89 22.54
C GLY A 636 10.02 16.28 21.99
N THR A 637 11.01 17.16 21.95
CA THR A 637 10.87 18.49 21.33
C THR A 637 10.62 18.39 19.83
N ILE A 638 9.54 19.01 19.36
CA ILE A 638 9.19 19.02 17.94
C ILE A 638 10.00 20.07 17.18
N LEU A 639 10.93 19.61 16.34
CA LEU A 639 11.85 20.49 15.60
C LEU A 639 11.15 21.32 14.51
N ASN A 640 10.21 20.72 13.79
CA ASN A 640 9.41 21.39 12.77
C ASN A 640 7.95 20.88 12.83
N PRO A 641 7.01 21.67 13.39
CA PRO A 641 5.62 21.25 13.54
C PRO A 641 4.88 20.97 12.22
N LEU A 642 5.32 21.56 11.09
CA LEU A 642 4.69 21.31 9.79
C LEU A 642 5.00 19.88 9.31
N SER A 643 6.29 19.53 9.27
CA SER A 643 6.73 18.18 8.86
C SER A 643 6.30 17.11 9.86
N ALA A 644 6.34 17.40 11.17
CA ALA A 644 5.89 16.48 12.20
C ALA A 644 4.40 16.13 12.05
N LYS A 645 3.54 17.14 11.84
CA LYS A 645 2.10 16.92 11.59
C LYS A 645 1.89 16.06 10.33
N GLY A 646 2.58 16.37 9.23
CA GLY A 646 2.49 15.58 7.99
C GLY A 646 2.95 14.12 8.15
N GLN A 647 3.96 13.87 8.99
CA GLN A 647 4.40 12.50 9.32
C GLN A 647 3.34 11.71 10.09
N VAL A 648 2.62 12.35 11.01
CA VAL A 648 1.50 11.75 11.75
C VAL A 648 0.34 11.45 10.81
N GLU A 649 -0.11 12.43 10.03
CA GLU A 649 -1.21 12.27 9.07
C GLU A 649 -0.91 11.15 8.06
N GLY A 650 0.27 11.16 7.45
CA GLY A 650 0.68 10.12 6.50
C GLY A 650 0.83 8.74 7.13
N GLY A 651 1.29 8.65 8.38
CA GLY A 651 1.38 7.38 9.11
C GLY A 651 0.01 6.83 9.50
N VAL A 652 -0.92 7.68 9.91
CA VAL A 652 -2.32 7.32 10.19
C VAL A 652 -2.98 6.75 8.92
N VAL A 653 -2.93 7.47 7.78
CA VAL A 653 -3.58 7.01 6.54
C VAL A 653 -2.99 5.69 6.05
N MET A 654 -1.66 5.52 6.10
CA MET A 654 -1.01 4.27 5.73
C MET A 654 -1.41 3.11 6.66
N GLY A 655 -1.55 3.36 7.96
CA GLY A 655 -2.02 2.35 8.92
C GLY A 655 -3.52 2.01 8.80
N LEU A 656 -4.36 2.96 8.38
CA LEU A 656 -5.75 2.70 8.03
C LEU A 656 -5.87 1.73 6.85
N GLY A 657 -5.04 1.95 5.83
CA GLY A 657 -4.92 1.02 4.71
C GLY A 657 -4.55 -0.38 5.18
N ALA A 658 -3.52 -0.49 6.03
CA ALA A 658 -3.06 -1.76 6.59
C ALA A 658 -4.10 -2.55 7.37
N VAL A 659 -4.94 -1.87 8.16
CA VAL A 659 -5.92 -2.54 9.01
C VAL A 659 -7.29 -2.72 8.36
N LEU A 660 -7.65 -1.94 7.33
CA LEU A 660 -9.00 -1.98 6.72
C LEU A 660 -9.06 -2.59 5.32
N GLY A 661 -7.98 -2.63 4.54
CA GLY A 661 -8.09 -3.13 3.16
C GLY A 661 -6.85 -3.62 2.44
N GLU A 662 -5.66 -3.12 2.77
CA GLU A 662 -4.44 -3.44 2.04
C GLU A 662 -3.95 -4.86 2.32
N SER A 663 -3.82 -5.66 1.26
CA SER A 663 -3.26 -7.02 1.33
C SER A 663 -2.80 -7.48 -0.05
N LEU A 664 -1.59 -8.02 -0.12
CA LEU A 664 -1.11 -8.71 -1.31
C LEU A 664 -1.72 -10.12 -1.33
N ILE A 665 -2.29 -10.46 -2.48
CA ILE A 665 -3.05 -11.68 -2.65
C ILE A 665 -2.29 -12.59 -3.62
N PHE A 666 -2.23 -13.88 -3.26
CA PHE A 666 -1.38 -14.85 -3.95
C PHE A 666 -2.20 -16.02 -4.50
N GLU A 667 -1.80 -16.50 -5.67
CA GLU A 667 -2.24 -17.76 -6.27
C GLU A 667 -1.00 -18.56 -6.68
N GLU A 668 -0.75 -19.70 -6.02
CA GLU A 668 0.45 -20.54 -6.21
C GLU A 668 1.78 -19.74 -6.17
N GLY A 669 1.86 -18.76 -5.27
CA GLY A 669 3.03 -17.88 -5.12
C GLY A 669 3.08 -16.67 -6.08
N ARG A 670 2.13 -16.53 -7.02
CA ARG A 670 2.00 -15.36 -7.91
C ARG A 670 1.10 -14.29 -7.29
N VAL A 671 1.52 -13.03 -7.30
CA VAL A 671 0.65 -11.90 -6.92
C VAL A 671 -0.47 -11.73 -7.96
N VAL A 672 -1.73 -11.71 -7.51
CA VAL A 672 -2.91 -11.60 -8.41
C VAL A 672 -3.44 -10.18 -8.54
N ASN A 673 -3.07 -9.27 -7.64
CA ASN A 673 -3.55 -7.89 -7.57
C ASN A 673 -2.39 -6.87 -7.72
N ALA A 674 -1.49 -7.08 -8.68
CA ALA A 674 -0.28 -6.29 -8.87
C ALA A 674 -0.51 -4.95 -9.59
N SER A 675 -1.52 -4.18 -9.17
CA SER A 675 -1.83 -2.86 -9.73
C SER A 675 -2.60 -2.00 -8.73
N TYR A 676 -2.54 -0.66 -8.86
CA TYR A 676 -3.35 0.26 -8.06
C TYR A 676 -4.88 0.09 -8.29
N ALA A 677 -5.28 -0.54 -9.39
CA ALA A 677 -6.69 -0.82 -9.64
C ALA A 677 -7.23 -1.93 -8.74
N ASP A 678 -6.37 -2.90 -8.38
CA ASP A 678 -6.76 -4.13 -7.68
C ASP A 678 -6.22 -4.19 -6.24
N TYR A 679 -5.08 -3.56 -5.97
CA TYR A 679 -4.56 -3.28 -4.64
C TYR A 679 -5.03 -1.90 -4.18
N VAL A 680 -6.11 -1.88 -3.40
CA VAL A 680 -6.86 -0.65 -3.16
C VAL A 680 -6.32 0.09 -1.94
N LEU A 681 -5.46 1.07 -2.19
CA LEU A 681 -5.00 2.05 -1.19
C LEU A 681 -6.14 2.98 -0.73
N PRO A 682 -6.07 3.51 0.50
CA PRO A 682 -6.87 4.66 0.91
C PRO A 682 -6.66 5.84 -0.04
N ARG A 683 -7.74 6.52 -0.42
CA ARG A 683 -7.70 7.73 -1.25
C ARG A 683 -7.81 8.98 -0.37
N PRO A 684 -7.52 10.19 -0.91
CA PRO A 684 -7.68 11.43 -0.13
C PRO A 684 -9.06 11.62 0.50
N VAL A 685 -10.13 11.14 -0.15
CA VAL A 685 -11.51 11.19 0.37
C VAL A 685 -11.78 10.21 1.51
N ASP A 686 -10.94 9.19 1.67
CA ASP A 686 -11.05 8.19 2.74
C ASP A 686 -10.26 8.62 4.00
N SER A 687 -9.47 9.69 3.91
CA SER A 687 -8.72 10.22 5.06
C SER A 687 -9.66 10.87 6.07
N PRO A 688 -9.68 10.42 7.34
CA PRO A 688 -10.47 11.07 8.37
C PRO A 688 -9.81 12.39 8.82
N PRO A 689 -10.55 13.26 9.53
CA PRO A 689 -9.95 14.32 10.33
C PRO A 689 -8.98 13.73 11.37
N VAL A 690 -7.72 14.17 11.33
CA VAL A 690 -6.67 13.78 12.28
C VAL A 690 -6.31 14.98 13.15
N GLU A 691 -6.58 14.86 14.44
CA GLU A 691 -6.13 15.80 15.46
C GLU A 691 -4.78 15.32 16.00
N THR A 692 -3.71 16.06 15.71
CA THR A 692 -2.35 15.72 16.14
C THR A 692 -1.98 16.51 17.38
N ILE A 693 -1.61 15.80 18.45
CA ILE A 693 -1.17 16.38 19.72
C ILE A 693 0.27 15.94 19.98
N PHE A 694 1.14 16.89 20.29
CA PHE A 694 2.50 16.59 20.75
C PHE A 694 2.58 16.94 22.23
N VAL A 695 2.86 15.95 23.07
CA VAL A 695 2.96 16.18 24.52
C VAL A 695 4.33 16.78 24.84
N ASP A 696 4.37 17.68 25.82
CA ASP A 696 5.60 18.36 26.21
C ASP A 696 6.51 17.42 27.00
N VAL A 697 7.47 16.80 26.31
CA VAL A 697 8.51 15.95 26.90
C VAL A 697 9.83 16.31 26.23
N THR A 698 10.93 16.27 26.99
CA THR A 698 12.27 16.58 26.50
C THR A 698 13.19 15.42 26.84
N ASP A 699 13.93 14.92 25.85
CA ASP A 699 14.95 13.90 26.08
C ASP A 699 16.37 14.48 26.02
N LYS A 700 17.16 14.24 27.08
CA LYS A 700 18.51 14.81 27.22
C LYS A 700 19.49 14.33 26.13
N LYS A 701 19.25 13.20 25.47
CA LYS A 701 20.12 12.68 24.39
C LYS A 701 19.75 13.22 23.01
N GLY A 702 18.54 13.75 22.87
CA GLY A 702 18.01 14.28 21.62
C GLY A 702 18.54 15.65 21.25
N PRO A 703 18.73 15.96 19.96
CA PRO A 703 19.05 17.31 19.55
C PRO A 703 17.89 18.23 19.93
N PHE A 704 18.20 19.29 20.68
CA PHE A 704 17.22 20.18 21.31
C PHE A 704 16.14 19.49 22.16
N GLY A 705 16.33 18.24 22.58
CA GLY A 705 15.30 17.49 23.31
C GLY A 705 14.44 16.53 22.49
N SER A 706 14.69 16.42 21.18
CA SER A 706 13.83 15.66 20.25
C SER A 706 14.03 14.13 20.26
N LYS A 707 13.01 13.39 19.86
CA LYS A 707 13.04 11.93 19.63
C LYS A 707 12.58 11.59 18.20
N GLY A 708 12.42 10.30 17.92
CA GLY A 708 11.88 9.79 16.66
C GLY A 708 10.37 10.00 16.53
N LEU A 709 9.90 10.23 15.31
CA LEU A 709 8.46 10.32 14.96
C LEU A 709 8.12 9.53 13.67
N GLY A 710 9.14 9.12 12.90
CA GLY A 710 8.96 8.64 11.54
C GLY A 710 8.06 7.42 11.41
N GLU A 711 8.04 6.49 12.36
CA GLU A 711 7.32 5.20 12.19
C GLU A 711 6.13 5.02 13.13
N ILE A 712 6.21 5.59 14.33
CA ILE A 712 5.26 5.33 15.41
C ILE A 712 3.79 5.61 15.06
N PRO A 713 3.41 6.63 14.25
CA PRO A 713 2.00 6.85 13.95
C PRO A 713 1.33 5.70 13.19
N LEU A 714 2.08 4.98 12.34
CA LEU A 714 1.56 3.82 11.63
C LEU A 714 1.33 2.62 12.56
N ILE A 715 2.20 2.46 13.56
CA ILE A 715 2.18 1.31 14.48
C ILE A 715 0.96 1.38 15.40
N THR A 716 0.58 2.58 15.82
CA THR A 716 -0.46 2.82 16.84
C THR A 716 -1.89 2.78 16.29
N ILE A 717 -2.11 3.24 15.06
CA ILE A 717 -3.47 3.45 14.53
C ILE A 717 -4.25 2.14 14.30
N GLY A 718 -3.58 1.08 13.82
CA GLY A 718 -4.20 -0.20 13.49
C GLY A 718 -4.97 -0.83 14.66
N PRO A 719 -4.34 -1.04 15.83
CA PRO A 719 -5.04 -1.58 16.99
C PRO A 719 -6.12 -0.63 17.52
N ALA A 720 -5.93 0.70 17.50
CA ALA A 720 -6.96 1.64 17.95
C ALA A 720 -8.26 1.52 17.11
N VAL A 721 -8.15 1.38 15.79
CA VAL A 721 -9.28 1.11 14.89
C VAL A 721 -9.91 -0.25 15.19
N SER A 722 -9.09 -1.28 15.40
CA SER A 722 -9.57 -2.64 15.71
C SER A 722 -10.39 -2.66 17.01
N ASN A 723 -9.91 -1.96 18.04
CA ASN A 723 -10.59 -1.83 19.33
C ASN A 723 -11.87 -0.99 19.20
N ALA A 724 -11.87 0.03 18.34
CA ALA A 724 -13.07 0.84 18.06
C ALA A 724 -14.16 0.02 17.35
N ILE A 725 -13.77 -0.86 16.41
CA ILE A 725 -14.69 -1.81 15.76
C ILE A 725 -15.24 -2.80 16.79
N ALA A 726 -14.39 -3.34 17.66
CA ALA A 726 -14.81 -4.23 18.74
C ALA A 726 -15.79 -3.55 19.69
N HIS A 727 -15.58 -2.28 20.03
CA HIS A 727 -16.53 -1.52 20.83
C HIS A 727 -17.87 -1.25 20.10
N ALA A 728 -17.81 -0.99 18.79
CA ALA A 728 -18.99 -0.71 17.98
C ALA A 728 -19.91 -1.92 17.79
N THR A 729 -19.32 -3.13 17.77
CA THR A 729 -19.97 -4.36 17.28
C THR A 729 -19.88 -5.54 18.25
N GLY A 730 -18.98 -5.50 19.24
CA GLY A 730 -18.61 -6.67 20.04
C GLY A 730 -17.77 -7.71 19.28
N LEU A 731 -17.32 -7.42 18.04
CA LEU A 731 -16.54 -8.36 17.23
C LEU A 731 -15.04 -8.19 17.50
N ARG A 732 -14.41 -9.21 18.09
CA ARG A 732 -12.95 -9.31 18.25
C ARG A 732 -12.32 -9.92 17.01
N LEU A 733 -11.99 -9.06 16.05
CA LEU A 733 -11.34 -9.46 14.79
C LEU A 733 -9.83 -9.62 14.99
N ARG A 734 -9.33 -10.83 14.78
CA ARG A 734 -7.91 -11.19 14.98
C ARG A 734 -7.16 -11.51 13.69
N CYS A 735 -7.68 -11.09 12.54
CA CYS A 735 -7.00 -11.24 11.26
C CYS A 735 -7.09 -9.93 10.49
N ALA A 736 -5.99 -9.20 10.35
CA ALA A 736 -5.94 -7.95 9.59
C ALA A 736 -5.56 -8.23 8.12
N PRO A 737 -6.14 -7.52 7.14
CA PRO A 737 -7.09 -6.40 7.30
C PRO A 737 -8.56 -6.81 7.54
N HIS A 738 -9.28 -6.00 8.33
CA HIS A 738 -10.71 -6.09 8.69
C HIS A 738 -11.64 -5.76 7.53
N THR A 739 -11.51 -6.56 6.47
CA THR A 739 -12.27 -6.41 5.23
C THR A 739 -13.76 -6.71 5.43
N PRO A 740 -14.66 -6.18 4.57
CA PRO A 740 -16.11 -6.32 4.76
C PRO A 740 -16.59 -7.77 4.93
N ASP A 741 -15.96 -8.71 4.24
CA ASP A 741 -16.29 -10.12 4.37
C ASP A 741 -15.99 -10.69 5.75
N GLN A 742 -14.90 -10.27 6.39
CA GLN A 742 -14.54 -10.75 7.72
C GLN A 742 -15.53 -10.23 8.74
N ILE A 743 -15.93 -8.97 8.64
CA ILE A 743 -16.92 -8.34 9.53
C ILE A 743 -18.29 -9.01 9.37
N VAL A 744 -18.78 -9.14 8.14
CA VAL A 744 -20.08 -9.79 7.86
C VAL A 744 -20.09 -11.23 8.38
N MET A 745 -19.02 -11.99 8.12
CA MET A 745 -18.95 -13.39 8.56
C MET A 745 -18.80 -13.51 10.08
N ALA A 746 -18.06 -12.60 10.73
CA ALA A 746 -17.93 -12.57 12.18
C ALA A 746 -19.27 -12.22 12.86
N ALA A 747 -19.97 -11.19 12.37
CA ALA A 747 -21.30 -10.79 12.85
C ALA A 747 -22.30 -11.94 12.75
N ARG A 748 -22.31 -12.66 11.60
CA ARG A 748 -23.21 -13.81 11.41
C ARG A 748 -22.89 -14.97 12.33
N ARG A 749 -21.61 -15.27 12.57
CA ARG A 749 -21.18 -16.29 13.54
C ARG A 749 -21.67 -15.95 14.95
N ARG A 750 -21.46 -14.71 15.39
CA ARG A 750 -21.95 -14.20 16.69
C ARG A 750 -23.46 -14.37 16.83
N ASP A 751 -24.20 -14.06 15.77
CA ASP A 751 -25.66 -14.12 15.76
C ASP A 751 -26.25 -15.53 15.55
N GLY A 752 -25.41 -16.58 15.42
CA GLY A 752 -25.87 -17.93 15.11
C GLY A 752 -26.56 -18.07 13.76
N LYS A 753 -26.29 -17.16 12.82
CA LYS A 753 -26.89 -17.15 11.47
C LYS A 753 -26.13 -18.11 10.53
N PRO A 754 -26.79 -18.63 9.47
CA PRO A 754 -26.12 -19.46 8.47
C PRO A 754 -24.92 -18.76 7.85
N LEU A 755 -23.81 -19.49 7.72
CA LEU A 755 -22.56 -19.01 7.10
C LEU A 755 -22.48 -19.31 5.60
N THR A 756 -23.36 -20.17 5.11
CA THR A 756 -23.51 -20.48 3.69
C THR A 756 -24.80 -19.87 3.16
N ALA A 757 -24.72 -19.31 1.96
CA ALA A 757 -25.84 -18.75 1.23
C ALA A 757 -26.15 -19.62 0.01
N GLY A 758 -27.44 -19.71 -0.33
CA GLY A 758 -27.90 -20.46 -1.50
C GLY A 758 -27.94 -21.97 -1.30
N SER A 759 -28.54 -22.68 -2.26
CA SER A 759 -28.50 -24.13 -2.36
C SER A 759 -28.67 -24.56 -3.81
N ILE A 760 -27.86 -25.52 -4.27
CA ILE A 760 -28.00 -26.09 -5.61
C ILE A 760 -29.35 -26.81 -5.79
N ALA A 761 -29.94 -27.33 -4.72
CA ALA A 761 -31.28 -27.91 -4.77
C ALA A 761 -32.35 -26.88 -5.17
N ALA A 762 -32.14 -25.60 -4.88
CA ALA A 762 -33.00 -24.51 -5.32
C ALA A 762 -32.73 -24.07 -6.77
N ARG A 763 -31.68 -24.61 -7.42
CA ARG A 763 -31.21 -24.32 -8.78
C ARG A 763 -30.72 -25.58 -9.52
N PRO A 764 -31.61 -26.56 -9.75
CA PRO A 764 -31.22 -27.79 -10.44
C PRO A 764 -30.69 -27.53 -11.86
N ASP A 765 -31.03 -26.40 -12.49
CA ASP A 765 -30.52 -25.95 -13.79
C ASP A 765 -29.00 -25.68 -13.82
N ARG A 766 -28.36 -25.55 -12.65
CA ARG A 766 -26.93 -25.21 -12.52
C ARG A 766 -26.06 -26.37 -12.00
N TRP A 767 -26.57 -27.60 -11.93
CA TRP A 767 -25.86 -28.77 -11.36
C TRP A 767 -24.46 -28.98 -11.95
N TRP A 768 -24.29 -28.74 -13.25
CA TRP A 768 -23.03 -28.92 -13.96
C TRP A 768 -21.96 -27.90 -13.53
N VAL A 769 -22.36 -26.69 -13.09
CA VAL A 769 -21.43 -25.68 -12.57
C VAL A 769 -20.81 -26.17 -11.27
N GLU A 770 -21.63 -26.72 -10.37
CA GLU A 770 -21.16 -27.33 -9.12
C GLU A 770 -20.33 -28.60 -9.37
N GLY A 771 -20.74 -29.44 -10.33
CA GLY A 771 -19.93 -30.60 -10.74
C GLY A 771 -18.53 -30.18 -11.19
N VAL A 772 -18.42 -29.11 -11.98
CA VAL A 772 -17.13 -28.54 -12.39
C VAL A 772 -16.37 -27.97 -11.20
N ARG A 773 -17.02 -27.17 -10.34
CA ARG A 773 -16.41 -26.57 -9.13
C ARG A 773 -15.85 -27.64 -8.19
N ALA A 774 -16.60 -28.72 -7.96
CA ALA A 774 -16.17 -29.84 -7.12
C ALA A 774 -15.02 -30.63 -7.75
N ALA A 775 -14.96 -30.73 -9.09
CA ALA A 775 -13.88 -31.41 -9.80
C ALA A 775 -12.57 -30.61 -9.88
N TYR A 776 -12.62 -29.27 -9.76
CA TYR A 776 -11.42 -28.42 -9.79
C TYR A 776 -10.35 -28.82 -8.77
N PRO A 777 -10.64 -28.91 -7.46
CA PRO A 777 -9.67 -29.35 -6.46
C PRO A 777 -9.26 -30.82 -6.63
N LEU A 778 -10.06 -31.62 -7.33
CA LEU A 778 -9.75 -33.03 -7.64
C LEU A 778 -8.83 -33.20 -8.86
N GLY A 779 -8.34 -32.12 -9.44
CA GLY A 779 -7.35 -32.13 -10.53
C GLY A 779 -7.84 -31.60 -11.87
N LEU A 780 -9.14 -31.31 -12.04
CA LEU A 780 -9.65 -30.71 -13.29
C LEU A 780 -9.00 -29.35 -13.57
N HIS A 781 -8.81 -28.53 -12.53
CA HIS A 781 -8.14 -27.23 -12.67
C HIS A 781 -6.73 -27.40 -13.24
N ARG A 782 -5.98 -28.34 -12.64
CA ARG A 782 -4.62 -28.68 -13.05
C ARG A 782 -4.59 -29.22 -14.48
N GLY A 783 -5.48 -30.14 -14.84
CA GLY A 783 -5.55 -30.71 -16.19
C GLY A 783 -5.89 -29.67 -17.26
N LEU A 784 -6.84 -28.76 -16.99
CA LEU A 784 -7.16 -27.65 -17.90
C LEU A 784 -5.98 -26.70 -18.06
N ARG A 785 -5.24 -26.42 -16.98
CA ARG A 785 -4.03 -25.61 -17.02
C ARG A 785 -2.91 -26.27 -17.84
N GLU A 786 -2.64 -27.55 -17.61
CA GLU A 786 -1.62 -28.30 -18.37
C GLU A 786 -2.00 -28.38 -19.87
N LEU A 787 -3.28 -28.56 -20.18
CA LEU A 787 -3.78 -28.51 -21.56
C LEU A 787 -3.60 -27.12 -22.18
N ALA A 788 -3.94 -26.07 -21.43
CA ALA A 788 -3.78 -24.69 -21.85
C ALA A 788 -2.32 -24.35 -22.19
N GLU A 789 -1.38 -24.74 -21.33
CA GLU A 789 0.06 -24.56 -21.55
C GLU A 789 0.52 -25.20 -22.87
N ASN A 790 -0.02 -26.37 -23.24
CA ASN A 790 0.31 -27.08 -24.49
C ASN A 790 -0.30 -26.45 -25.75
N LEU A 791 -1.39 -25.69 -25.64
CA LEU A 791 -2.11 -25.09 -26.78
C LEU A 791 -1.58 -23.69 -27.15
N GLY A 792 -0.49 -23.23 -26.53
CA GLY A 792 0.08 -21.88 -26.71
C GLY A 792 -0.58 -20.82 -25.83
N GLY A 793 0.02 -19.62 -25.73
CA GLY A 793 -0.51 -18.52 -24.92
C GLY A 793 -1.70 -17.79 -25.58
N PRO A 794 -2.42 -16.94 -24.83
CA PRO A 794 -3.40 -16.03 -25.43
C PRO A 794 -2.74 -15.11 -26.47
N PRO A 795 -3.46 -14.64 -27.49
CA PRO A 795 -2.92 -13.72 -28.49
C PRO A 795 -2.35 -12.46 -27.81
N ILE A 796 -1.23 -11.97 -28.35
CA ILE A 796 -0.58 -10.74 -27.90
C ILE A 796 -1.52 -9.56 -28.21
N ALA A 797 -1.76 -8.69 -27.23
CA ALA A 797 -2.50 -7.45 -27.45
C ALA A 797 -1.79 -6.64 -28.54
N THR A 798 -2.51 -6.29 -29.61
CA THR A 798 -1.97 -5.51 -30.72
C THR A 798 -2.09 -4.02 -30.36
N PRO A 799 -1.07 -3.17 -30.62
CA PRO A 799 -1.12 -1.76 -30.28
C PRO A 799 -2.17 -1.01 -31.11
N ILE A 800 -2.55 0.17 -30.62
CA ILE A 800 -3.38 1.13 -31.35
C ILE A 800 -2.56 1.65 -32.56
N GLU A 801 -3.17 1.67 -33.73
CA GLU A 801 -2.52 2.11 -34.97
C GLU A 801 -2.84 3.55 -35.34
N ALA A 802 -4.09 3.97 -35.14
CA ALA A 802 -4.47 5.37 -35.33
C ALA A 802 -5.70 5.76 -34.51
N LEU A 803 -5.81 7.07 -34.28
CA LEU A 803 -6.94 7.75 -33.68
C LEU A 803 -7.49 8.74 -34.72
N HIS A 804 -8.75 8.57 -35.10
CA HIS A 804 -9.46 9.37 -36.09
C HIS A 804 -10.47 10.27 -35.38
N PRO A 805 -10.28 11.60 -35.37
CA PRO A 805 -11.30 12.50 -34.87
C PRO A 805 -12.48 12.53 -35.84
N ALA A 806 -13.71 12.49 -35.32
CA ALA A 806 -14.92 12.76 -36.09
C ALA A 806 -15.47 14.15 -35.74
N GLU A 807 -15.93 14.88 -36.75
CA GLU A 807 -16.60 16.17 -36.62
C GLU A 807 -18.12 16.04 -36.52
N THR A 808 -18.68 14.96 -37.07
CA THR A 808 -20.11 14.66 -37.04
C THR A 808 -20.37 13.21 -36.68
N LEU A 809 -21.58 12.91 -36.21
CA LEU A 809 -21.98 11.53 -35.91
C LEU A 809 -21.97 10.63 -37.17
N ASP A 810 -22.44 11.13 -38.31
CA ASP A 810 -22.48 10.31 -39.53
C ASP A 810 -21.05 9.98 -40.01
N GLN A 811 -20.11 10.93 -39.92
CA GLN A 811 -18.70 10.67 -40.20
C GLN A 811 -18.11 9.62 -39.25
N ALA A 812 -18.42 9.70 -37.95
CA ALA A 812 -17.97 8.69 -36.99
C ALA A 812 -18.47 7.29 -37.34
N LEU A 813 -19.75 7.17 -37.71
CA LEU A 813 -20.36 5.89 -38.10
C LEU A 813 -19.74 5.33 -39.38
N GLU A 814 -19.45 6.17 -40.37
CA GLU A 814 -18.74 5.76 -41.60
C GLU A 814 -17.32 5.26 -41.29
N LEU A 815 -16.57 5.94 -40.43
CA LEU A 815 -15.23 5.51 -40.01
C LEU A 815 -15.27 4.16 -39.28
N LEU A 816 -16.28 3.94 -38.44
CA LEU A 816 -16.49 2.67 -37.75
C LEU A 816 -16.88 1.52 -38.69
N ASP A 817 -17.57 1.80 -39.79
CA ASP A 817 -18.02 0.79 -40.77
C ASP A 817 -16.91 0.42 -41.78
N ARG A 818 -16.07 1.40 -42.16
CA ARG A 818 -14.99 1.20 -43.15
C ARG A 818 -13.90 0.27 -42.66
N GLU A 819 -13.61 0.29 -41.37
CA GLU A 819 -12.51 -0.45 -40.75
C GLU A 819 -13.09 -1.55 -39.85
N SER A 820 -12.91 -2.82 -40.22
CA SER A 820 -13.50 -3.95 -39.47
C SER A 820 -12.98 -4.10 -38.02
N ASP A 821 -11.95 -3.34 -37.66
CA ASP A 821 -11.30 -3.31 -36.34
C ASP A 821 -11.32 -1.90 -35.72
N ALA A 822 -12.31 -1.08 -36.09
CA ALA A 822 -12.53 0.24 -35.50
C ALA A 822 -13.45 0.22 -34.28
N ALA A 823 -13.15 1.07 -33.30
CA ALA A 823 -13.95 1.23 -32.08
C ALA A 823 -14.11 2.70 -31.69
N PRO A 824 -15.30 3.10 -31.20
CA PRO A 824 -15.51 4.46 -30.71
C PRO A 824 -14.78 4.67 -29.38
N ILE A 825 -14.23 5.86 -29.17
CA ILE A 825 -13.64 6.27 -27.91
C ILE A 825 -14.20 7.62 -27.44
N ALA A 826 -14.55 7.68 -26.16
CA ALA A 826 -14.83 8.93 -25.46
C ALA A 826 -14.22 8.88 -24.05
N GLY A 827 -13.29 9.78 -23.77
CA GLY A 827 -12.62 9.90 -22.47
C GLY A 827 -11.52 8.87 -22.16
N GLY A 828 -11.52 7.68 -22.79
CA GLY A 828 -10.40 6.74 -22.82
C GLY A 828 -9.96 6.08 -21.50
N THR A 829 -10.72 6.27 -20.41
CA THR A 829 -10.29 5.85 -19.06
C THR A 829 -10.11 4.33 -18.86
N ASP A 830 -10.97 3.49 -19.45
CA ASP A 830 -10.79 2.04 -19.40
C ASP A 830 -9.76 1.55 -20.43
N LEU A 831 -9.68 2.20 -21.60
CA LEU A 831 -8.72 1.86 -22.65
C LEU A 831 -7.28 1.95 -22.16
N LEU A 832 -6.93 3.06 -21.48
CA LEU A 832 -5.60 3.23 -20.88
C LEU A 832 -5.26 2.09 -19.92
N ALA A 833 -6.24 1.62 -19.14
CA ALA A 833 -6.06 0.49 -18.23
C ALA A 833 -5.88 -0.83 -18.98
N LEU A 834 -6.61 -1.06 -20.08
CA LEU A 834 -6.47 -2.26 -20.91
C LEU A 834 -5.09 -2.32 -21.57
N GLU A 835 -4.66 -1.22 -22.18
CA GLU A 835 -3.36 -1.11 -22.85
C GLU A 835 -2.21 -1.33 -21.87
N THR A 836 -2.23 -0.65 -20.73
CA THR A 836 -1.21 -0.81 -19.67
C THR A 836 -1.16 -2.24 -19.14
N GLN A 837 -2.30 -2.97 -19.15
CA GLN A 837 -2.40 -4.36 -18.69
C GLN A 837 -2.15 -5.40 -19.80
N GLY A 838 -1.83 -4.97 -21.03
CA GLY A 838 -1.64 -5.85 -22.18
C GLY A 838 -2.87 -6.70 -22.46
N LEU A 839 -4.07 -6.13 -22.28
CA LEU A 839 -5.34 -6.78 -22.55
C LEU A 839 -5.79 -6.49 -23.99
N PRO A 840 -6.63 -7.36 -24.59
CA PRO A 840 -7.25 -7.07 -25.87
C PRO A 840 -7.92 -5.69 -25.84
N LEU A 841 -7.52 -4.85 -26.79
CA LEU A 841 -8.10 -3.53 -27.00
C LEU A 841 -9.41 -3.66 -27.80
N PRO A 842 -10.34 -2.70 -27.68
CA PRO A 842 -11.62 -2.75 -28.40
C PRO A 842 -11.47 -2.64 -29.92
N GLY A 843 -10.35 -2.09 -30.41
CA GLY A 843 -9.99 -2.02 -31.82
C GLY A 843 -8.60 -1.38 -32.00
N ARG A 844 -7.97 -1.59 -33.17
CA ARG A 844 -6.69 -0.94 -33.54
C ARG A 844 -6.89 0.48 -34.07
N GLN A 845 -8.07 0.74 -34.64
CA GLN A 845 -8.47 2.04 -35.17
C GLN A 845 -9.46 2.66 -34.19
N LEU A 846 -9.14 3.80 -33.59
CA LEU A 846 -10.03 4.46 -32.64
C LEU A 846 -10.72 5.64 -33.31
N VAL A 847 -12.02 5.79 -33.11
CA VAL A 847 -12.79 6.94 -33.59
C VAL A 847 -13.16 7.82 -32.40
N ASP A 848 -12.56 9.01 -32.30
CA ASP A 848 -12.84 9.94 -31.21
C ASP A 848 -14.22 10.59 -31.41
N VAL A 849 -15.12 10.31 -30.48
CA VAL A 849 -16.49 10.81 -30.48
C VAL A 849 -16.78 11.72 -29.28
N ALA A 850 -15.75 12.08 -28.49
CA ALA A 850 -15.92 12.83 -27.25
C ALA A 850 -16.42 14.27 -27.45
N ALA A 851 -16.10 14.86 -28.61
CA ALA A 851 -16.41 16.24 -28.95
C ALA A 851 -17.70 16.43 -29.75
N LEU A 852 -18.38 15.33 -30.16
CA LEU A 852 -19.59 15.40 -30.97
C LEU A 852 -20.76 15.98 -30.17
N ASP A 853 -21.29 17.10 -30.62
CA ASP A 853 -22.41 17.79 -29.96
C ASP A 853 -23.68 16.92 -29.95
N GLU A 854 -23.90 16.09 -30.97
CA GLU A 854 -25.04 15.18 -31.11
C GLU A 854 -25.07 14.07 -30.03
N LEU A 855 -23.90 13.78 -29.46
CA LEU A 855 -23.69 12.80 -28.39
C LEU A 855 -23.59 13.45 -27.01
N ARG A 856 -23.67 14.77 -26.94
CA ARG A 856 -23.66 15.54 -25.70
C ARG A 856 -25.09 15.94 -25.30
N GLY A 857 -25.21 16.52 -24.12
CA GLY A 857 -26.47 17.07 -23.63
C GLY A 857 -27.36 16.09 -22.88
N ILE A 858 -28.18 16.67 -22.01
CA ILE A 858 -29.23 16.00 -21.26
C ILE A 858 -30.52 16.79 -21.54
N GLU A 859 -31.45 16.17 -22.24
CA GLU A 859 -32.63 16.84 -22.80
C GLU A 859 -33.92 16.20 -22.29
N ALA A 860 -34.76 17.00 -21.64
CA ALA A 860 -36.14 16.61 -21.36
C ALA A 860 -36.97 16.79 -22.64
N ARG A 861 -37.53 15.70 -23.15
CA ARG A 861 -38.38 15.71 -24.35
C ARG A 861 -39.80 16.16 -24.02
N THR A 862 -40.54 16.50 -25.06
CA THR A 862 -41.93 16.99 -24.96
C THR A 862 -42.90 15.96 -24.37
N ASP A 863 -42.59 14.67 -24.48
CA ASP A 863 -43.36 13.57 -23.87
C ASP A 863 -42.98 13.31 -22.40
N GLY A 864 -42.08 14.13 -21.84
CA GLY A 864 -41.55 14.01 -20.48
C GLY A 864 -40.46 12.94 -20.32
N SER A 865 -40.07 12.23 -21.40
CA SER A 865 -38.91 11.35 -21.36
C SER A 865 -37.60 12.15 -21.30
N LEU A 866 -36.53 11.53 -20.83
CA LEU A 866 -35.21 12.13 -20.75
C LEU A 866 -34.26 11.45 -21.74
N ARG A 867 -33.65 12.23 -22.64
CA ARG A 867 -32.56 11.78 -23.50
C ARG A 867 -31.23 12.22 -22.90
N ILE A 868 -30.29 11.29 -22.78
CA ILE A 868 -28.92 11.53 -22.31
C ILE A 868 -27.97 11.09 -23.42
N GLY A 869 -27.17 12.00 -23.95
CA GLY A 869 -26.16 11.66 -24.96
C GLY A 869 -25.07 10.73 -24.40
N SER A 870 -24.50 9.86 -25.23
CA SER A 870 -23.50 8.88 -24.79
C SER A 870 -22.14 9.48 -24.41
N ALA A 871 -21.81 10.68 -24.91
CA ALA A 871 -20.60 11.43 -24.58
C ALA A 871 -20.75 12.33 -23.34
N VAL A 872 -21.95 12.42 -22.74
CA VAL A 872 -22.16 13.10 -21.46
C VAL A 872 -21.24 12.50 -20.41
N THR A 873 -20.52 13.35 -19.69
CA THR A 873 -19.61 12.93 -18.63
C THR A 873 -20.37 12.50 -17.38
N LEU A 874 -19.78 11.62 -16.58
CA LEU A 874 -20.36 11.24 -15.29
C LEU A 874 -20.49 12.44 -14.33
N ALA A 875 -19.62 13.44 -14.46
CA ALA A 875 -19.68 14.68 -13.67
C ALA A 875 -20.87 15.56 -14.06
N GLU A 876 -21.18 15.69 -15.36
CA GLU A 876 -22.39 16.36 -15.84
C GLU A 876 -23.64 15.60 -15.38
N LEU A 877 -23.64 14.27 -15.53
CA LEU A 877 -24.76 13.43 -15.09
C LEU A 877 -25.04 13.56 -13.58
N ALA A 878 -24.00 13.66 -12.75
CA ALA A 878 -24.13 13.83 -11.30
C ALA A 878 -24.76 15.18 -10.89
N ARG A 879 -24.57 16.22 -11.71
CA ARG A 879 -25.05 17.60 -11.45
C ARG A 879 -26.40 17.91 -12.10
N SER A 880 -26.82 17.11 -13.08
CA SER A 880 -28.03 17.37 -13.86
C SER A 880 -29.31 17.06 -13.07
N GLU A 881 -30.08 18.10 -12.73
CA GLU A 881 -31.35 17.94 -12.01
C GLU A 881 -32.39 17.03 -12.70
N PRO A 882 -32.58 17.09 -14.03
CA PRO A 882 -33.52 16.21 -14.74
C PRO A 882 -33.28 14.70 -14.54
N CYS A 883 -32.06 14.28 -14.20
CA CYS A 883 -31.68 12.87 -14.05
C CYS A 883 -32.28 12.20 -12.80
N GLY A 884 -32.89 12.95 -11.88
CA GLY A 884 -33.40 12.42 -10.63
C GLY A 884 -32.30 11.99 -9.64
N ALA A 885 -32.67 11.79 -8.37
CA ALA A 885 -31.70 11.60 -7.29
C ALA A 885 -30.88 10.31 -7.41
N ALA A 886 -31.49 9.19 -7.81
CA ALA A 886 -30.79 7.91 -7.90
C ALA A 886 -29.68 7.92 -8.97
N LEU A 887 -29.97 8.42 -10.18
CA LEU A 887 -28.99 8.47 -11.27
C LEU A 887 -27.84 9.44 -10.97
N ARG A 888 -28.17 10.62 -10.40
CA ARG A 888 -27.15 11.58 -9.93
C ARG A 888 -26.24 10.96 -8.87
N ARG A 889 -26.83 10.26 -7.89
CA ARG A 889 -26.08 9.56 -6.82
C ARG A 889 -25.21 8.43 -7.39
N THR A 890 -25.74 7.63 -8.33
CA THR A 890 -24.94 6.61 -9.02
C THR A 890 -23.73 7.25 -9.66
N ALA A 891 -23.92 8.29 -10.49
CA ALA A 891 -22.83 8.99 -11.18
C ALA A 891 -21.77 9.53 -10.20
N ALA A 892 -22.19 10.13 -9.09
CA ALA A 892 -21.29 10.68 -8.07
C ALA A 892 -20.43 9.64 -7.33
N LEU A 893 -20.84 8.36 -7.33
CA LEU A 893 -20.16 7.28 -6.60
C LEU A 893 -19.34 6.34 -7.49
N ILE A 894 -19.40 6.47 -8.82
CA ILE A 894 -18.72 5.55 -9.76
C ILE A 894 -17.21 5.58 -9.58
N ALA A 895 -16.61 6.76 -9.63
CA ALA A 895 -15.17 6.96 -9.62
C ALA A 895 -14.81 8.25 -8.87
N THR A 896 -13.52 8.57 -8.77
CA THR A 896 -13.04 9.84 -8.19
C THR A 896 -13.42 11.05 -9.06
N PRO A 897 -13.45 12.29 -8.52
CA PRO A 897 -13.81 13.47 -9.29
C PRO A 897 -13.04 13.64 -10.61
N PRO A 898 -11.71 13.45 -10.69
CA PRO A 898 -10.98 13.58 -11.96
C PRO A 898 -11.45 12.59 -13.04
N ILE A 899 -11.67 11.32 -12.67
CA ILE A 899 -12.16 10.30 -13.61
C ILE A 899 -13.55 10.64 -14.10
N ARG A 900 -14.43 11.18 -13.24
CA ARG A 900 -15.80 11.52 -13.64
C ARG A 900 -15.89 12.69 -14.64
N GLN A 901 -14.86 13.55 -14.70
CA GLN A 901 -14.82 14.65 -15.67
C GLN A 901 -14.53 14.17 -17.10
N THR A 902 -13.97 12.97 -17.27
CA THR A 902 -13.61 12.43 -18.59
C THR A 902 -14.39 11.17 -18.94
N ALA A 903 -14.71 10.33 -17.97
CA ALA A 903 -15.52 9.14 -18.19
C ALA A 903 -16.94 9.53 -18.62
N THR A 904 -17.43 8.90 -19.69
CA THR A 904 -18.74 9.18 -20.27
C THR A 904 -19.77 8.10 -19.95
N VAL A 905 -21.05 8.40 -20.17
CA VAL A 905 -22.16 7.44 -19.98
C VAL A 905 -21.99 6.22 -20.88
N GLY A 906 -21.72 6.42 -22.17
CA GLY A 906 -21.46 5.33 -23.12
C GLY A 906 -20.23 4.51 -22.75
N GLY A 907 -19.13 5.20 -22.39
CA GLY A 907 -17.92 4.55 -21.93
C GLY A 907 -18.13 3.68 -20.68
N ASN A 908 -18.97 4.13 -19.73
CA ASN A 908 -19.28 3.36 -18.53
C ASN A 908 -20.10 2.09 -18.83
N LEU A 909 -21.04 2.15 -19.77
CA LEU A 909 -21.86 1.00 -20.21
C LEU A 909 -21.02 -0.05 -20.96
N CYS A 910 -19.98 0.39 -21.67
CA CYS A 910 -19.12 -0.47 -22.47
C CYS A 910 -17.82 -0.91 -21.75
N GLN A 911 -17.73 -0.72 -20.43
CA GLN A 911 -16.52 -1.08 -19.67
C GLN A 911 -16.21 -2.57 -19.73
N THR A 912 -14.93 -2.89 -19.87
CA THR A 912 -14.44 -4.26 -19.85
C THR A 912 -14.49 -4.84 -18.44
N LYS A 913 -14.85 -6.12 -18.35
CA LYS A 913 -15.00 -6.86 -17.09
C LYS A 913 -13.84 -6.70 -16.11
N ARG A 914 -14.19 -6.67 -14.83
CA ARG A 914 -13.27 -6.54 -13.70
C ARG A 914 -13.12 -7.89 -13.03
N CYS A 915 -12.00 -8.55 -13.30
CA CYS A 915 -11.56 -9.75 -12.59
C CYS A 915 -10.04 -9.70 -12.53
N TRP A 916 -9.48 -9.89 -11.34
CA TRP A 916 -8.04 -9.79 -11.11
C TRP A 916 -7.24 -10.74 -12.01
N PHE A 917 -7.68 -11.99 -12.14
CA PHE A 917 -7.04 -12.95 -13.02
C PHE A 917 -7.04 -12.51 -14.49
N PHE A 918 -8.19 -12.02 -14.96
CA PHE A 918 -8.31 -11.49 -16.31
C PHE A 918 -7.34 -10.32 -16.53
N ARG A 919 -7.25 -9.40 -15.56
CA ARG A 919 -6.48 -8.15 -15.67
C ARG A 919 -5.00 -8.26 -15.31
N ASN A 920 -4.58 -9.32 -14.62
CA ASN A 920 -3.20 -9.50 -14.14
C ASN A 920 -2.49 -10.68 -14.82
N GLY A 921 -2.77 -10.93 -16.09
CA GLY A 921 -1.95 -11.82 -16.92
C GLY A 921 -2.15 -13.31 -16.68
N PHE A 922 -3.23 -13.75 -16.04
CA PHE A 922 -3.54 -15.18 -15.93
C PHE A 922 -4.21 -15.67 -17.19
N ASP A 923 -3.82 -16.85 -17.62
CA ASP A 923 -4.41 -17.54 -18.75
C ASP A 923 -5.74 -18.18 -18.35
N CYS A 924 -6.73 -17.30 -18.15
CA CYS A 924 -8.07 -17.67 -17.72
C CYS A 924 -9.02 -17.80 -18.90
N HIS A 925 -10.20 -18.36 -18.63
CA HIS A 925 -11.28 -18.53 -19.61
C HIS A 925 -11.57 -17.30 -20.48
N LYS A 926 -11.46 -16.07 -19.92
CA LYS A 926 -11.70 -14.83 -20.67
C LYS A 926 -10.57 -14.43 -21.62
N ARG A 927 -9.35 -14.91 -21.39
CA ARG A 927 -8.17 -14.63 -22.22
C ARG A 927 -7.96 -15.69 -23.29
N GLY A 928 -8.07 -16.97 -22.95
CA GLY A 928 -7.74 -18.08 -23.86
C GLY A 928 -8.91 -18.99 -24.20
N GLY A 929 -10.14 -18.64 -23.84
CA GLY A 929 -11.36 -19.33 -24.28
C GLY A 929 -11.69 -20.62 -23.49
N ALA A 930 -12.41 -21.52 -24.14
CA ALA A 930 -13.10 -22.64 -23.49
C ALA A 930 -12.17 -23.69 -22.85
N THR A 931 -10.91 -23.77 -23.26
CA THR A 931 -9.92 -24.73 -22.75
C THR A 931 -9.18 -24.26 -21.50
N ARG A 932 -9.35 -22.98 -21.10
CA ARG A 932 -8.63 -22.40 -19.96
C ARG A 932 -9.44 -22.47 -18.67
N PRO A 933 -8.79 -22.66 -17.50
CA PRO A 933 -9.48 -22.69 -16.22
C PRO A 933 -9.98 -21.30 -15.79
N CYS A 934 -10.90 -21.30 -14.82
CA CYS A 934 -11.26 -20.09 -14.08
C CYS A 934 -10.65 -20.12 -12.69
N TYR A 935 -9.63 -19.31 -12.46
CA TYR A 935 -8.96 -19.20 -11.15
C TYR A 935 -9.84 -18.57 -10.06
N ALA A 936 -10.92 -17.90 -10.44
CA ALA A 936 -11.89 -17.34 -9.50
C ALA A 936 -12.79 -18.40 -8.83
N VAL A 937 -12.73 -19.68 -9.24
CA VAL A 937 -13.73 -20.70 -8.90
C VAL A 937 -13.84 -21.03 -7.41
N MET A 938 -12.77 -20.81 -6.64
CA MET A 938 -12.76 -21.10 -5.21
C MET A 938 -13.34 -19.93 -4.40
N GLY A 939 -13.44 -18.75 -5.01
CA GLY A 939 -13.90 -17.54 -4.33
C GLY A 939 -12.88 -16.95 -3.37
N ASP A 940 -11.64 -17.43 -3.36
CA ASP A 940 -10.53 -16.97 -2.49
C ASP A 940 -10.20 -15.47 -2.66
N HIS A 941 -10.79 -14.84 -3.68
CA HIS A 941 -10.60 -13.47 -4.14
C HIS A 941 -11.95 -12.71 -4.25
N ARG A 942 -12.64 -12.74 -3.12
CA ARG A 942 -14.10 -12.69 -2.92
C ARG A 942 -14.88 -11.41 -3.28
N PHE A 943 -14.22 -10.31 -3.63
CA PHE A 943 -14.90 -9.00 -3.80
C PHE A 943 -15.60 -8.86 -5.16
N TYR A 944 -14.94 -9.22 -6.25
CA TYR A 944 -15.38 -8.88 -7.62
C TYR A 944 -15.89 -10.08 -8.43
N HIS A 945 -16.32 -11.14 -7.75
CA HIS A 945 -16.87 -12.33 -8.38
C HIS A 945 -18.39 -12.43 -8.22
N ALA A 946 -19.03 -13.04 -9.20
CA ALA A 946 -20.45 -13.26 -9.23
C ALA A 946 -20.88 -14.23 -8.10
N ILE A 947 -22.03 -13.93 -7.51
CA ILE A 947 -22.72 -14.76 -6.51
C ILE A 947 -23.98 -15.42 -7.08
N GLN A 948 -24.30 -15.12 -8.34
CA GLN A 948 -25.49 -15.60 -9.02
C GLN A 948 -25.26 -15.67 -10.53
N ASP A 949 -25.84 -16.70 -11.18
CA ASP A 949 -25.89 -16.85 -12.65
C ASP A 949 -24.53 -16.78 -13.36
N ALA A 950 -23.46 -17.13 -12.65
CA ALA A 950 -22.15 -17.35 -13.22
C ALA A 950 -22.08 -18.73 -13.87
N HIS A 951 -21.30 -18.84 -14.96
CA HIS A 951 -21.03 -20.09 -15.65
C HIS A 951 -19.55 -20.48 -15.47
N ARG A 952 -18.85 -20.86 -16.54
CA ARG A 952 -17.38 -20.98 -16.57
C ARG A 952 -16.62 -19.71 -16.15
N CYS A 953 -17.15 -18.50 -16.39
CA CYS A 953 -16.54 -17.24 -15.94
C CYS A 953 -17.27 -16.69 -14.71
N GLN A 954 -16.53 -16.35 -13.65
CA GLN A 954 -17.08 -15.72 -12.45
C GLN A 954 -17.01 -14.18 -12.47
N ALA A 955 -16.56 -13.56 -13.57
CA ALA A 955 -16.38 -12.11 -13.65
C ALA A 955 -17.73 -11.37 -13.76
N VAL A 956 -17.85 -10.29 -13.02
CA VAL A 956 -19.06 -9.45 -12.98
C VAL A 956 -19.03 -8.36 -14.06
N THR A 957 -20.19 -7.85 -14.43
CA THR A 957 -20.27 -6.61 -15.23
C THR A 957 -19.95 -5.41 -14.35
N PRO A 958 -19.04 -4.51 -14.76
CA PRO A 958 -18.55 -3.42 -13.91
C PRO A 958 -19.36 -2.12 -14.00
N SER A 959 -20.34 -2.03 -14.92
CA SER A 959 -21.14 -0.81 -15.09
C SER A 959 -22.11 -0.60 -13.93
N ASP A 960 -21.76 0.32 -13.04
CA ASP A 960 -22.65 0.83 -11.99
C ASP A 960 -23.87 1.57 -12.60
N LEU A 961 -23.71 2.29 -13.72
CA LEU A 961 -24.83 2.97 -14.39
C LEU A 961 -25.87 2.00 -14.92
N ALA A 962 -25.45 0.87 -15.46
CA ALA A 962 -26.39 -0.12 -15.97
C ALA A 962 -27.39 -0.57 -14.90
N THR A 963 -26.96 -0.71 -13.64
CA THR A 963 -27.85 -1.06 -12.51
C THR A 963 -28.99 -0.06 -12.38
N THR A 964 -28.68 1.24 -12.42
CA THR A 964 -29.68 2.30 -12.24
C THR A 964 -30.52 2.50 -13.49
N LEU A 965 -29.90 2.48 -14.67
CA LEU A 965 -30.60 2.64 -15.95
C LEU A 965 -31.62 1.52 -16.20
N ILE A 966 -31.29 0.27 -15.85
CA ILE A 966 -32.25 -0.84 -15.92
C ILE A 966 -33.39 -0.64 -14.92
N ALA A 967 -33.11 -0.12 -13.71
CA ALA A 967 -34.15 0.17 -12.73
C ALA A 967 -35.08 1.30 -13.19
N LEU A 968 -34.60 2.16 -14.09
CA LEU A 968 -35.35 3.23 -14.72
C LEU A 968 -35.94 2.83 -16.09
N ASP A 969 -35.98 1.53 -16.42
CA ASP A 969 -36.50 1.03 -17.71
C ASP A 969 -35.88 1.74 -18.94
N ALA A 970 -34.62 2.16 -18.83
CA ALA A 970 -33.96 2.93 -19.87
C ALA A 970 -33.69 2.07 -21.11
N ARG A 971 -33.76 2.72 -22.27
CA ARG A 971 -33.38 2.18 -23.58
C ARG A 971 -32.13 2.87 -24.09
N ILE A 972 -31.34 2.17 -24.88
CA ILE A 972 -30.21 2.73 -25.60
C ILE A 972 -30.54 2.82 -27.08
N GLU A 973 -30.18 3.95 -27.67
CA GLU A 973 -30.14 4.18 -29.11
C GLU A 973 -28.78 3.70 -29.62
N ILE A 974 -28.78 2.69 -30.48
CA ILE A 974 -27.59 2.13 -31.13
C ILE A 974 -27.66 2.48 -32.61
N ARG A 975 -26.59 3.06 -33.15
CA ARG A 975 -26.47 3.38 -34.58
C ARG A 975 -25.25 2.71 -35.19
N SER A 976 -25.37 2.36 -36.47
CA SER A 976 -24.29 2.07 -37.41
C SER A 976 -24.45 2.98 -38.64
N ALA A 977 -23.53 2.91 -39.61
CA ALA A 977 -23.65 3.68 -40.85
C ALA A 977 -24.97 3.41 -41.61
N HIS A 978 -25.57 2.22 -41.45
CA HIS A 978 -26.70 1.75 -42.25
C HIS A 978 -27.99 1.53 -41.46
N ALA A 979 -27.95 1.56 -40.13
CA ALA A 979 -29.08 1.20 -39.30
C ALA A 979 -29.12 1.96 -37.97
N MET A 980 -30.34 2.13 -37.46
CA MET A 980 -30.58 2.57 -36.08
C MET A 980 -31.54 1.57 -35.42
N ARG A 981 -31.23 1.19 -34.18
CA ARG A 981 -32.08 0.32 -33.36
C ARG A 981 -32.08 0.74 -31.91
N HIS A 982 -33.16 0.41 -31.22
CA HIS A 982 -33.27 0.59 -29.78
C HIS A 982 -33.14 -0.76 -29.07
N LEU A 983 -32.53 -0.74 -27.89
CA LEU A 983 -32.39 -1.92 -27.04
C LEU A 983 -32.61 -1.52 -25.58
N ASP A 984 -33.35 -2.30 -24.80
CA ASP A 984 -33.39 -2.09 -23.36
C ASP A 984 -31.98 -2.26 -22.78
N VAL A 985 -31.56 -1.40 -21.86
CA VAL A 985 -30.21 -1.46 -21.28
C VAL A 985 -29.90 -2.84 -20.67
N GLY A 986 -30.92 -3.53 -20.13
CA GLY A 986 -30.77 -4.88 -19.57
C GLY A 986 -30.43 -5.94 -20.62
N HIS A 987 -30.78 -5.70 -21.88
CA HIS A 987 -30.47 -6.58 -23.00
C HIS A 987 -29.16 -6.22 -23.71
N LEU A 988 -28.51 -5.09 -23.34
CA LEU A 988 -27.18 -4.75 -23.84
C LEU A 988 -26.17 -5.85 -23.53
N TYR A 989 -26.31 -6.57 -22.42
CA TYR A 989 -25.33 -7.56 -21.97
C TYR A 989 -25.72 -9.00 -22.37
N GLY A 990 -24.78 -9.76 -22.94
CA GLY A 990 -24.87 -11.18 -23.26
C GLY A 990 -24.34 -12.09 -22.15
N GLY A 991 -23.99 -13.35 -22.45
CA GLY A 991 -23.31 -14.23 -21.49
C GLY A 991 -21.92 -14.59 -22.01
N PRO A 992 -20.81 -14.48 -21.25
CA PRO A 992 -20.53 -13.86 -19.94
C PRO A 992 -20.43 -12.33 -19.97
N GLY A 993 -21.55 -11.59 -20.10
CA GLY A 993 -21.64 -10.14 -19.87
C GLY A 993 -20.81 -9.24 -20.77
N GLU A 994 -20.50 -9.68 -21.98
CA GLU A 994 -20.09 -8.82 -23.10
C GLU A 994 -21.28 -7.97 -23.56
N THR A 995 -20.99 -6.82 -24.19
CA THR A 995 -22.03 -6.07 -24.89
C THR A 995 -22.51 -6.84 -26.13
N ARG A 996 -23.77 -6.65 -26.51
CA ARG A 996 -24.36 -7.16 -27.77
C ARG A 996 -24.24 -6.14 -28.90
N LEU A 997 -23.21 -5.30 -28.85
CA LEU A 997 -22.84 -4.43 -29.96
C LEU A 997 -22.10 -5.26 -30.99
N THR A 998 -22.45 -5.09 -32.26
CA THR A 998 -21.70 -5.68 -33.38
C THR A 998 -20.63 -4.70 -33.87
N PRO A 999 -19.62 -5.14 -34.65
CA PRO A 999 -18.70 -4.23 -35.32
C PRO A 999 -19.46 -3.13 -36.08
N GLY A 1000 -18.95 -1.90 -36.05
CA GLY A 1000 -19.59 -0.72 -36.65
C GLY A 1000 -20.75 -0.10 -35.84
N GLU A 1001 -21.18 -0.71 -34.74
CA GLU A 1001 -22.23 -0.16 -33.88
C GLU A 1001 -21.67 0.66 -32.72
N MET A 1002 -22.35 1.76 -32.38
CA MET A 1002 -22.09 2.53 -31.16
C MET A 1002 -23.37 2.96 -30.46
N ILE A 1003 -23.27 3.15 -29.14
CA ILE A 1003 -24.34 3.76 -28.34
C ILE A 1003 -24.30 5.27 -28.56
N CYS A 1004 -25.39 5.86 -29.05
CA CYS A 1004 -25.50 7.30 -29.29
C CYS A 1004 -26.23 8.03 -28.15
N ALA A 1005 -27.25 7.39 -27.57
CA ALA A 1005 -28.07 8.00 -26.52
C ALA A 1005 -28.69 6.96 -25.59
N ILE A 1006 -29.10 7.43 -24.42
CA ILE A 1006 -29.85 6.70 -23.43
C ILE A 1006 -31.18 7.45 -23.26
N GLU A 1007 -32.29 6.74 -23.40
CA GLU A 1007 -33.64 7.27 -23.23
C GLU A 1007 -34.26 6.69 -21.97
N ILE A 1008 -34.68 7.57 -21.05
CA ILE A 1008 -35.40 7.19 -19.83
C ILE A 1008 -36.86 7.61 -19.97
N PRO A 1009 -37.83 6.68 -19.92
CA PRO A 1009 -39.23 7.01 -20.08
C PRO A 1009 -39.75 7.88 -18.92
N CYS A 1010 -40.67 8.80 -19.23
CA CYS A 1010 -41.31 9.72 -18.28
C CYS A 1010 -41.82 9.00 -17.02
N GLU A 1011 -42.52 7.89 -17.22
CA GLU A 1011 -43.09 7.05 -16.16
C GLU A 1011 -42.05 6.61 -15.13
N ALA A 1012 -40.84 6.27 -15.58
CA ALA A 1012 -39.77 5.81 -14.71
C ALA A 1012 -39.10 6.96 -13.93
N LEU A 1013 -39.04 8.17 -14.50
CA LEU A 1013 -38.54 9.37 -13.83
C LEU A 1013 -39.42 9.77 -12.64
N HIS A 1014 -40.73 9.49 -12.72
CA HIS A 1014 -41.67 9.76 -11.64
C HIS A 1014 -41.71 8.68 -10.54
N ARG A 1015 -40.95 7.58 -10.69
CA ARG A 1015 -40.86 6.56 -9.64
C ARG A 1015 -39.90 6.99 -8.53
N ARG A 1016 -40.23 6.61 -7.31
CA ARG A 1016 -39.32 6.72 -6.16
C ARG A 1016 -38.15 5.77 -6.40
N SER A 1017 -36.94 6.29 -6.49
CA SER A 1017 -35.75 5.48 -6.77
C SER A 1017 -34.67 5.67 -5.70
N ALA A 1018 -33.98 4.58 -5.38
CA ALA A 1018 -32.91 4.54 -4.39
C ALA A 1018 -31.77 3.66 -4.89
N TYR A 1019 -30.54 4.13 -4.73
CA TYR A 1019 -29.32 3.46 -5.16
C TYR A 1019 -28.33 3.29 -4.01
N ARG A 1020 -27.70 2.11 -3.92
CA ARG A 1020 -26.62 1.83 -2.96
C ARG A 1020 -25.47 1.10 -3.64
N LYS A 1021 -24.25 1.46 -3.25
CA LYS A 1021 -22.99 0.84 -3.69
C LYS A 1021 -22.22 0.35 -2.47
N LEU A 1022 -21.78 -0.90 -2.52
CA LEU A 1022 -20.82 -1.48 -1.58
C LEU A 1022 -19.45 -1.51 -2.25
N ALA A 1023 -18.44 -0.94 -1.61
CA ALA A 1023 -17.06 -0.88 -2.10
C ALA A 1023 -16.07 -0.87 -0.93
N LEU A 1024 -14.79 -1.19 -1.16
CA LEU A 1024 -13.75 -1.14 -0.12
C LEU A 1024 -13.42 0.30 0.31
N TRP A 1025 -13.38 1.22 -0.66
CA TRP A 1025 -13.05 2.63 -0.47
C TRP A 1025 -13.88 3.50 -1.40
N GLN A 1026 -14.05 4.78 -1.09
CA GLN A 1026 -14.85 5.67 -1.90
C GLN A 1026 -14.22 5.87 -3.29
N GLY A 1027 -15.02 5.68 -4.35
CA GLY A 1027 -14.54 5.73 -5.74
C GLY A 1027 -13.85 4.44 -6.24
N ALA A 1028 -13.81 3.38 -5.42
CA ALA A 1028 -13.38 2.05 -5.88
C ALA A 1028 -14.48 1.39 -6.74
N PHE A 1029 -14.09 0.33 -7.46
CA PHE A 1029 -15.07 -0.54 -8.11
C PHE A 1029 -16.05 -1.12 -7.09
N ALA A 1030 -17.30 -1.26 -7.52
CA ALA A 1030 -18.31 -1.86 -6.67
C ALA A 1030 -18.03 -3.35 -6.43
N ILE A 1031 -18.06 -3.74 -5.16
CA ILE A 1031 -18.27 -5.13 -4.76
C ILE A 1031 -19.66 -5.55 -5.26
N ALA A 1032 -20.67 -4.73 -4.97
CA ALA A 1032 -22.02 -4.89 -5.47
C ALA A 1032 -22.74 -3.53 -5.51
N THR A 1033 -23.71 -3.41 -6.41
CA THR A 1033 -24.63 -2.28 -6.46
C THR A 1033 -26.06 -2.76 -6.48
N ALA A 1034 -26.97 -1.95 -5.98
CA ALA A 1034 -28.40 -2.20 -6.08
C ALA A 1034 -29.14 -0.89 -6.34
N CYS A 1035 -30.15 -0.97 -7.21
CA CYS A 1035 -31.09 0.10 -7.44
C CYS A 1035 -32.53 -0.44 -7.32
N VAL A 1036 -33.36 0.27 -6.57
CA VAL A 1036 -34.80 0.03 -6.47
C VAL A 1036 -35.50 1.23 -7.06
N SER A 1037 -36.50 1.00 -7.92
CA SER A 1037 -37.39 2.04 -8.45
C SER A 1037 -38.84 1.57 -8.32
N ALA A 1038 -39.67 2.34 -7.63
CA ALA A 1038 -41.02 1.94 -7.25
C ALA A 1038 -42.05 3.04 -7.45
N LYS A 1039 -43.24 2.66 -7.94
CA LYS A 1039 -44.44 3.49 -7.94
C LYS A 1039 -45.38 2.99 -6.84
N VAL A 1040 -45.57 3.81 -5.82
CA VAL A 1040 -46.37 3.48 -4.63
C VAL A 1040 -47.52 4.46 -4.56
N SER A 1041 -48.75 3.96 -4.46
CA SER A 1041 -49.93 4.81 -4.26
C SER A 1041 -49.98 5.38 -2.85
N ASP A 1042 -50.88 6.35 -2.62
CA ASP A 1042 -51.08 6.95 -1.29
C ASP A 1042 -51.48 5.91 -0.22
N ASP A 1043 -52.16 4.84 -0.65
CA ASP A 1043 -52.55 3.67 0.14
C ASP A 1043 -51.41 2.65 0.40
N ALA A 1044 -50.16 3.02 0.09
CA ALA A 1044 -48.98 2.17 0.15
C ALA A 1044 -49.03 0.92 -0.76
N LEU A 1045 -49.88 0.92 -1.80
CA LEU A 1045 -49.94 -0.17 -2.78
C LEU A 1045 -48.84 0.01 -3.83
N VAL A 1046 -48.02 -1.03 -4.04
CA VAL A 1046 -46.97 -1.02 -5.06
C VAL A 1046 -47.57 -1.34 -6.43
N SER A 1047 -47.66 -0.35 -7.32
CA SER A 1047 -48.19 -0.55 -8.68
C SER A 1047 -47.09 -0.93 -9.67
N GLU A 1048 -45.88 -0.42 -9.48
CA GLU A 1048 -44.71 -0.78 -10.27
C GLU A 1048 -43.49 -0.94 -9.37
N LEU A 1049 -42.66 -1.93 -9.66
CA LEU A 1049 -41.41 -2.16 -8.96
C LEU A 1049 -40.33 -2.66 -9.92
N ARG A 1050 -39.13 -2.09 -9.79
CA ARG A 1050 -37.88 -2.57 -10.38
C ARG A 1050 -36.87 -2.78 -9.27
N VAL A 1051 -36.24 -3.95 -9.25
CA VAL A 1051 -35.16 -4.29 -8.33
C VAL A 1051 -34.00 -4.80 -9.15
N VAL A 1052 -32.89 -4.07 -9.18
CA VAL A 1052 -31.74 -4.40 -10.03
C VAL A 1052 -30.48 -4.50 -9.21
N LEU A 1053 -29.67 -5.52 -9.50
CA LEU A 1053 -28.35 -5.75 -8.92
C LEU A 1053 -27.25 -5.61 -9.96
N GLY A 1054 -26.18 -4.89 -9.62
CA GLY A 1054 -24.91 -4.89 -10.34
C GLY A 1054 -23.80 -5.50 -9.48
N GLY A 1055 -22.70 -5.92 -10.11
CA GLY A 1055 -21.59 -6.56 -9.40
C GLY A 1055 -21.92 -7.90 -8.72
N ALA A 1056 -23.15 -8.43 -8.84
CA ALA A 1056 -23.58 -9.69 -8.22
C ALA A 1056 -23.68 -10.86 -9.21
N SER A 1057 -23.76 -10.58 -10.51
CA SER A 1057 -23.92 -11.55 -11.59
C SER A 1057 -23.02 -11.20 -12.77
N SER A 1058 -22.93 -12.12 -13.74
CA SER A 1058 -22.19 -11.91 -14.98
C SER A 1058 -22.78 -10.76 -15.81
N VAL A 1059 -24.06 -10.43 -15.63
CA VAL A 1059 -24.77 -9.28 -16.18
C VAL A 1059 -25.49 -8.51 -15.06
N PRO A 1060 -25.77 -7.20 -15.23
CA PRO A 1060 -26.68 -6.50 -14.34
C PRO A 1060 -28.05 -7.19 -14.35
N GLN A 1061 -28.56 -7.56 -13.19
CA GLN A 1061 -29.68 -8.50 -13.08
C GLN A 1061 -30.89 -7.85 -12.43
N ARG A 1062 -32.02 -7.91 -13.14
CA ARG A 1062 -33.34 -7.59 -12.60
C ARG A 1062 -33.89 -8.76 -11.79
N ILE A 1063 -34.30 -8.51 -10.55
CA ILE A 1063 -34.77 -9.52 -9.58
C ILE A 1063 -36.29 -9.64 -9.63
N SER A 1064 -36.79 -10.13 -10.77
CA SER A 1064 -38.24 -10.25 -11.06
C SER A 1064 -39.00 -11.13 -10.06
N SER A 1065 -38.32 -11.99 -9.31
CA SER A 1065 -38.93 -12.79 -8.24
C SER A 1065 -39.36 -11.93 -7.05
N ILE A 1066 -38.60 -10.89 -6.70
CA ILE A 1066 -38.98 -9.94 -5.65
C ILE A 1066 -40.08 -9.02 -6.17
N GLU A 1067 -39.90 -8.50 -7.40
CA GLU A 1067 -40.87 -7.60 -8.03
C GLU A 1067 -42.28 -8.21 -8.08
N ARG A 1068 -42.42 -9.46 -8.55
CA ARG A 1068 -43.71 -10.17 -8.62
C ARG A 1068 -44.33 -10.43 -7.25
N ARG A 1069 -43.52 -10.57 -6.19
CA ARG A 1069 -44.03 -10.82 -4.83
C ARG A 1069 -44.56 -9.55 -4.18
N LEU A 1070 -43.98 -8.39 -4.46
CA LEU A 1070 -44.34 -7.14 -3.81
C LEU A 1070 -45.33 -6.29 -4.64
N THR A 1071 -45.32 -6.42 -5.97
CA THR A 1071 -46.26 -5.69 -6.84
C THR A 1071 -47.70 -6.12 -6.58
N GLY A 1072 -48.62 -5.16 -6.53
CA GLY A 1072 -50.02 -5.35 -6.19
C GLY A 1072 -50.29 -5.58 -4.70
N ARG A 1073 -49.29 -5.35 -3.83
CA ARG A 1073 -49.41 -5.54 -2.37
C ARG A 1073 -49.01 -4.27 -1.61
N ARG A 1074 -49.34 -4.26 -0.32
CA ARG A 1074 -48.86 -3.29 0.68
C ARG A 1074 -47.72 -3.95 1.48
N PRO A 1075 -46.47 -3.84 1.01
CA PRO A 1075 -45.37 -4.58 1.60
C PRO A 1075 -44.97 -4.02 2.97
N ASP A 1076 -44.98 -4.90 3.96
CA ASP A 1076 -44.36 -4.66 5.26
C ASP A 1076 -42.94 -5.24 5.32
N SER A 1077 -42.26 -5.01 6.44
CA SER A 1077 -40.90 -5.51 6.67
C SER A 1077 -40.81 -7.05 6.57
N ALA A 1078 -41.85 -7.77 7.00
CA ALA A 1078 -41.87 -9.23 6.96
C ALA A 1078 -41.92 -9.76 5.52
N LEU A 1079 -42.79 -9.18 4.67
CA LEU A 1079 -42.92 -9.57 3.27
C LEU A 1079 -41.66 -9.21 2.46
N ILE A 1080 -41.04 -8.06 2.74
CA ILE A 1080 -39.76 -7.66 2.13
C ILE A 1080 -38.68 -8.70 2.47
N LYS A 1081 -38.51 -9.01 3.76
CA LYS A 1081 -37.52 -9.99 4.24
C LYS A 1081 -37.77 -11.38 3.69
N GLU A 1082 -39.02 -11.83 3.60
CA GLU A 1082 -39.35 -13.12 3.00
C GLU A 1082 -39.02 -13.16 1.50
N SER A 1083 -39.31 -12.07 0.78
CA SER A 1083 -39.04 -11.93 -0.65
C SER A 1083 -37.53 -11.94 -0.94
N VAL A 1084 -36.75 -11.18 -0.18
CA VAL A 1084 -35.28 -11.18 -0.27
C VAL A 1084 -34.70 -12.53 0.17
N GLY A 1085 -35.20 -13.12 1.25
CA GLY A 1085 -34.80 -14.44 1.71
C GLY A 1085 -35.06 -15.54 0.66
N SER A 1086 -36.16 -15.44 -0.08
CA SER A 1086 -36.44 -16.34 -1.21
C SER A 1086 -35.46 -16.16 -2.36
N TRP A 1087 -34.99 -14.95 -2.62
CA TRP A 1087 -33.93 -14.69 -3.60
C TRP A 1087 -32.59 -15.26 -3.10
N LEU A 1088 -32.23 -14.98 -1.84
CA LEU A 1088 -30.98 -15.43 -1.21
C LEU A 1088 -30.84 -16.97 -1.27
N ARG A 1089 -31.92 -17.72 -1.02
CA ARG A 1089 -31.94 -19.19 -1.15
C ARG A 1089 -31.63 -19.70 -2.56
N LYS A 1090 -31.87 -18.88 -3.58
CA LYS A 1090 -31.60 -19.17 -5.00
C LYS A 1090 -30.28 -18.56 -5.48
N THR A 1091 -29.49 -17.92 -4.62
CA THR A 1091 -28.13 -17.52 -4.98
C THR A 1091 -27.24 -18.75 -5.14
N HIS A 1092 -26.11 -18.56 -5.81
CA HIS A 1092 -25.14 -19.61 -6.10
C HIS A 1092 -23.69 -19.10 -5.94
N PRO A 1093 -23.34 -18.61 -4.74
CA PRO A 1093 -22.00 -18.11 -4.44
C PRO A 1093 -20.93 -19.21 -4.56
N LEU A 1094 -19.69 -18.76 -4.64
CA LEU A 1094 -18.46 -19.55 -4.52
C LEU A 1094 -18.13 -19.77 -3.04
N PRO A 1095 -17.32 -20.78 -2.69
CA PRO A 1095 -16.95 -21.08 -1.30
C PRO A 1095 -16.42 -19.86 -0.52
N GLY A 1096 -15.54 -19.06 -1.12
CA GLY A 1096 -14.97 -17.87 -0.47
C GLY A 1096 -15.82 -16.59 -0.51
N ASN A 1097 -16.97 -16.58 -1.21
CA ASN A 1097 -17.75 -15.33 -1.41
C ASN A 1097 -19.22 -15.37 -0.91
N HIS A 1098 -19.60 -16.35 -0.09
CA HIS A 1098 -20.95 -16.42 0.51
C HIS A 1098 -21.35 -15.13 1.25
N TRP A 1099 -20.40 -14.49 1.94
CA TRP A 1099 -20.61 -13.22 2.66
C TRP A 1099 -21.26 -12.13 1.78
N LYS A 1100 -20.88 -12.08 0.49
CA LYS A 1100 -21.35 -11.09 -0.46
C LYS A 1100 -22.84 -11.27 -0.75
N ALA A 1101 -23.33 -12.51 -0.77
CA ALA A 1101 -24.76 -12.78 -0.93
C ALA A 1101 -25.57 -12.27 0.29
N PHE A 1102 -25.02 -12.41 1.50
CA PHE A 1102 -25.64 -11.85 2.70
C PHE A 1102 -25.64 -10.32 2.68
N ALA A 1103 -24.49 -9.70 2.40
CA ALA A 1103 -24.38 -8.24 2.31
C ALA A 1103 -25.33 -7.65 1.25
N VAL A 1104 -25.48 -8.31 0.11
CA VAL A 1104 -26.43 -7.88 -0.94
C VAL A 1104 -27.88 -8.08 -0.51
N ALA A 1105 -28.22 -9.18 0.16
CA ALA A 1105 -29.56 -9.40 0.70
C ALA A 1105 -29.93 -8.28 1.69
N ASP A 1106 -29.04 -7.97 2.63
CA ASP A 1106 -29.24 -6.91 3.60
C ASP A 1106 -29.36 -5.52 2.94
N MET A 1107 -28.52 -5.25 1.94
CA MET A 1107 -28.59 -4.03 1.13
C MET A 1107 -29.93 -3.90 0.39
N LEU A 1108 -30.47 -5.00 -0.14
CA LEU A 1108 -31.78 -5.03 -0.80
C LEU A 1108 -32.92 -4.77 0.18
N GLU A 1109 -32.90 -5.38 1.37
CA GLU A 1109 -33.92 -5.16 2.39
C GLU A 1109 -33.98 -3.68 2.83
N ASP A 1110 -32.83 -3.05 3.06
CA ASP A 1110 -32.74 -1.62 3.41
C ASP A 1110 -33.25 -0.73 2.26
N LEU A 1111 -32.81 -0.97 1.03
CA LEU A 1111 -33.24 -0.19 -0.14
C LEU A 1111 -34.75 -0.32 -0.41
N LEU A 1112 -35.29 -1.54 -0.36
CA LEU A 1112 -36.73 -1.78 -0.54
C LEU A 1112 -37.51 -1.05 0.54
N SER A 1113 -37.10 -1.16 1.80
CA SER A 1113 -37.78 -0.50 2.91
C SER A 1113 -37.82 1.03 2.75
N ARG A 1114 -36.72 1.64 2.32
CA ARG A 1114 -36.64 3.10 2.09
C ARG A 1114 -37.47 3.56 0.89
N ALA A 1115 -37.29 2.91 -0.25
CA ALA A 1115 -37.97 3.28 -1.50
C ALA A 1115 -39.50 3.16 -1.37
N LEU A 1116 -39.97 2.11 -0.67
CA LEU A 1116 -41.39 1.86 -0.46
C LEU A 1116 -42.01 2.79 0.59
N ALA A 1117 -41.24 3.20 1.62
CA ALA A 1117 -41.70 4.13 2.65
C ALA A 1117 -41.68 5.61 2.23
N GLY A 1118 -41.15 5.96 1.06
CA GLY A 1118 -41.05 7.35 0.59
C GLY A 1118 -40.07 8.22 1.39
N LYS A 1119 -39.12 7.61 2.10
CA LYS A 1119 -38.03 8.34 2.75
C LYS A 1119 -37.00 8.70 1.69
N GLU A 1120 -36.81 10.00 1.43
CA GLU A 1120 -35.75 10.45 0.53
C GLU A 1120 -34.38 9.96 1.00
N THR A 1121 -33.56 9.51 0.05
CA THR A 1121 -32.21 9.02 0.31
C THR A 1121 -31.24 10.21 0.44
N ALA A 1122 -30.92 10.61 1.67
CA ALA A 1122 -29.71 11.40 1.95
C ALA A 1122 -28.45 10.57 1.69
#